data_AF-A0A1B0GI53-F1
#
_entry.id   AF-A0A1B0GI53-F1
#
_cell.length_a   1.000
_cell.length_b   1.000
_cell.length_c   1.000
_cell.angle_alpha   90.00
_cell.angle_beta   90.00
_cell.angle_gamma   90.00
#
_symmetry.space_group_name_H-M   'P 1'
#
loop_
_entity.id
_entity.type
_entity.pdbx_description
1 polymer ?
#
loop_
_entity_poly.entity_id
_entity_poly.type
_entity_poly.pdbx_seq_one_letter_code
_entity_poly.pdbx_strand_id
1 'polypeptide(L)'
;MAGCGGRNMYSLGAMNSIVLERTSESSASSASGSKRRQRIFDEEYKFEIIADYDEKAISANNPYTYDSNIWIGTVQVINETLLNISFTDESYDIVTRYAHNGRGAELSELLVFNESSASGSKRRQRIFDEEYKFEIIADYDEKAISTNNPYTYDSNIWIGTVQVINETLLNISFTDESYDIVTRYAHNGRGAELSELLVFNGKMYTFEDKTGIIFDVSSNRLIPWVILGDGAGNETNGFKCEWATVKDDHIYVGSNGLENYHSDGQIENLNHFWIKKVSKIGQVFHENWFHVYEKIRSTLGMSLPGFIVHEAVVWSPINRKWIFIPRKCSSQPFLTSPVDYIGCNKIIFVSEDFSTVDHIDIQANPLPPERGFSSFKFLPDSNEQMIVALTTVETPENKNLAIAKPFVARKVPNLEKLEPDHQIERSAVEEFATDAVECLSFYMLTDVIDTDAGYDNNLIHMTEYVNDIFRYLVELERKFPIEKEYMAEHKDLTPHMRSVLVNWINEVHYDFRLIPETYYLSVALIDRYLQQRKNFSRKFLQLLGVTALLLASKYEETKPPSIHEFVNITDNSYTAHEVRKMEIKLLHYVEFNLNRPLPIHFLRHFSKAANATENIHGAAKYFLELISLEYLMVHLRPSLMAAASIYLALRLHCPNEDGSSVWTSILENYTNYTEGEVLKVAKDVALLISWASSREVVRMFLKWVVCAFATVFLVGVSQAAPPGVEWYHFGLIADMDKKSIASDKTTFNSVLKIDELRHNTKTDQYIYVRSRVKKPVSTRYGFKGRGAELSEIVVFNNKLYTVDDKSGITFRITKDGKLFPWVILADADGQRPDGFKGEWATIKDDTIYVGSTGMLKFTSSLWVKKITKDGVVTSHDWTDKYRKILKALNMPNGFVWHEAVTWSPFRKQWVFMPRKCSRHPFSQELEERTGCNKIVTADENFNDIQVIHIQDQPYNLASGFSSFRFIPGTKNERLLALRTVEQEDQVKTWAVVMDMKGTVLMYEKELYDEKFEGLAFFGGIKKN
;
A
#
# COMPACT_ATOMS: atom_id res chain seq x y z
N MET A 1 3.27 61.63 17.06
CA MET A 1 2.01 61.74 16.30
C MET A 1 1.37 60.35 16.33
N ALA A 2 0.50 60.13 17.32
CA ALA A 2 -0.96 59.94 17.17
C ALA A 2 -1.27 58.53 16.63
N GLY A 3 -1.77 57.54 17.39
CA GLY A 3 -2.89 57.60 18.36
C GLY A 3 -4.20 57.52 17.57
N CYS A 4 -5.26 56.76 17.87
CA CYS A 4 -5.81 55.99 19.00
C CYS A 4 -6.92 55.10 18.37
N GLY A 5 -7.62 54.13 18.98
CA GLY A 5 -7.85 53.65 20.35
C GLY A 5 -8.87 52.49 20.24
N GLY A 6 -8.87 51.46 21.11
CA GLY A 6 -9.46 51.43 22.46
C GLY A 6 -10.93 50.93 22.41
N ARG A 7 -11.53 50.15 23.30
CA ARG A 7 -11.29 49.55 24.64
C ARG A 7 -12.29 48.37 24.77
N ASN A 8 -12.18 47.36 25.65
CA ASN A 8 -12.45 47.43 27.09
C ASN A 8 -12.04 46.15 27.86
N MET A 9 -11.85 46.35 29.16
CA MET A 9 -11.22 45.57 30.23
C MET A 9 -12.29 44.93 31.15
N TYR A 10 -11.94 43.87 31.91
CA TYR A 10 -12.22 43.58 33.35
C TYR A 10 -11.49 42.24 33.71
N SER A 11 -10.36 42.20 34.45
CA SER A 11 -10.16 42.09 35.94
C SER A 11 -10.72 40.77 36.54
N LEU A 12 -10.16 40.03 37.50
CA LEU A 12 -9.02 40.12 38.43
C LEU A 12 -8.95 38.76 39.19
N GLY A 13 -7.78 38.31 39.69
CA GLY A 13 -7.71 37.18 40.63
C GLY A 13 -6.31 36.60 40.91
N ALA A 14 -5.53 37.26 41.79
CA ALA A 14 -4.35 36.69 42.47
C ALA A 14 -4.81 35.65 43.52
N MET A 15 -4.05 34.67 44.04
CA MET A 15 -2.81 34.66 44.87
C MET A 15 -2.72 33.17 45.33
N ASN A 16 -1.60 32.46 45.55
CA ASN A 16 -0.56 32.69 46.55
C ASN A 16 0.53 31.60 46.42
N SER A 17 1.78 32.03 46.57
CA SER A 17 2.99 31.26 46.80
C SER A 17 3.26 31.10 48.30
N ILE A 18 3.77 29.94 48.75
CA ILE A 18 4.49 29.84 50.05
C ILE A 18 5.74 28.96 49.85
N VAL A 19 6.89 29.55 50.16
CA VAL A 19 8.23 28.99 50.39
C VAL A 19 8.42 28.88 51.91
N LEU A 20 9.18 27.89 52.42
CA LEU A 20 9.98 27.90 53.66
C LEU A 20 10.77 26.55 53.69
N GLU A 21 12.08 26.54 53.45
CA GLU A 21 13.24 26.72 54.36
C GLU A 21 13.70 25.44 55.12
N ARG A 22 15.04 25.26 55.11
CA ARG A 22 15.84 24.20 55.73
C ARG A 22 16.06 24.48 57.22
N THR A 23 16.16 23.41 58.02
CA THR A 23 17.06 23.35 59.20
C THR A 23 17.62 21.94 59.42
N SER A 24 18.85 21.91 59.91
CA SER A 24 19.75 20.78 60.19
C SER A 24 19.74 20.35 61.67
N GLU A 25 20.52 19.30 61.95
CA GLU A 25 20.98 18.72 63.25
C GLU A 25 20.10 17.62 63.85
N SER A 26 20.57 16.59 64.58
CA SER A 26 21.81 15.79 64.70
C SER A 26 21.56 14.82 65.88
N SER A 27 22.05 13.56 65.81
CA SER A 27 22.52 12.68 66.92
C SER A 27 22.29 11.20 66.55
N ALA A 28 23.35 10.41 66.24
CA ALA A 28 24.09 9.48 67.13
C ALA A 28 23.23 8.28 67.60
N SER A 29 23.63 7.00 67.61
CA SER A 29 24.87 6.19 67.65
C SER A 29 24.43 4.72 67.39
N SER A 30 25.17 3.73 66.87
CA SER A 30 26.41 3.07 67.35
C SER A 30 26.75 1.91 66.38
N ALA A 31 27.91 1.86 65.73
CA ALA A 31 29.08 0.96 66.00
C ALA A 31 28.74 -0.52 66.29
N SER A 32 29.13 -1.52 65.48
CA SER A 32 30.46 -2.18 65.36
C SER A 32 30.29 -3.44 64.47
N GLY A 33 31.24 -4.11 63.82
CA GLY A 33 32.70 -4.03 63.70
C GLY A 33 33.23 -5.12 62.72
N SER A 34 34.30 -4.76 62.01
CA SER A 34 35.37 -5.54 61.35
C SER A 34 35.32 -7.08 61.17
N LYS A 35 35.73 -7.61 59.98
CA LYS A 35 37.12 -8.11 59.68
C LYS A 35 37.25 -8.78 58.29
N ARG A 36 38.49 -8.65 57.76
CA ARG A 36 39.13 -9.18 56.53
C ARG A 36 39.39 -10.72 56.51
N ARG A 37 39.38 -11.32 55.31
CA ARG A 37 40.44 -12.17 54.62
C ARG A 37 39.78 -12.97 53.48
N GLN A 38 40.11 -12.83 52.18
CA GLN A 38 41.25 -13.28 51.35
C GLN A 38 41.36 -14.81 51.00
N ARG A 39 41.25 -15.06 49.68
CA ARG A 39 41.79 -16.12 48.76
C ARG A 39 41.15 -17.52 48.66
N ILE A 40 40.58 -17.87 47.48
CA ILE A 40 41.07 -18.68 46.29
C ILE A 40 41.17 -20.21 46.54
N PHE A 41 40.31 -21.04 45.92
CA PHE A 41 40.57 -21.98 44.80
C PHE A 41 39.35 -22.89 44.50
N ASP A 42 39.37 -23.42 43.28
CA ASP A 42 38.36 -24.15 42.50
C ASP A 42 37.85 -25.51 43.03
N GLU A 43 36.86 -26.02 42.27
CA GLU A 43 36.50 -27.43 41.98
C GLU A 43 35.21 -28.02 42.60
N GLU A 44 34.19 -28.09 41.75
CA GLU A 44 33.48 -29.31 41.26
C GLU A 44 32.81 -30.33 42.23
N TYR A 45 31.61 -30.76 41.76
CA TYR A 45 30.81 -31.98 42.06
C TYR A 45 29.72 -31.99 43.17
N LYS A 46 28.46 -31.97 42.67
CA LYS A 46 27.42 -33.03 42.74
C LYS A 46 26.92 -33.64 44.08
N PHE A 47 25.58 -33.56 44.20
CA PHE A 47 24.57 -34.55 44.69
C PHE A 47 24.03 -34.57 46.15
N GLU A 48 22.68 -34.58 46.18
CA GLU A 48 21.71 -35.32 47.01
C GLU A 48 21.24 -34.88 48.42
N ILE A 49 19.96 -34.44 48.44
CA ILE A 49 18.78 -34.86 49.24
C ILE A 49 18.97 -35.20 50.73
N ILE A 50 18.26 -34.47 51.62
CA ILE A 50 17.48 -35.04 52.74
C ILE A 50 16.20 -34.21 52.94
N ALA A 51 15.05 -34.89 52.97
CA ALA A 51 13.73 -34.38 53.31
C ALA A 51 13.52 -34.32 54.84
N ASP A 52 12.72 -33.37 55.33
CA ASP A 52 11.83 -33.66 56.46
C ASP A 52 10.57 -32.79 56.39
N TYR A 53 9.45 -33.43 56.67
CA TYR A 53 8.07 -32.93 56.59
C TYR A 53 7.75 -32.06 57.80
N ASP A 54 6.96 -30.99 57.63
CA ASP A 54 6.06 -30.54 58.70
C ASP A 54 4.72 -30.06 58.12
N GLU A 55 3.76 -30.98 58.12
CA GLU A 55 2.33 -30.68 57.99
C GLU A 55 1.84 -30.14 59.35
N LYS A 56 1.70 -28.81 59.48
CA LYS A 56 0.54 -28.14 60.10
C LYS A 56 0.73 -26.62 60.23
N ALA A 57 -0.35 -25.92 59.87
CA ALA A 57 -0.74 -24.57 60.30
C ALA A 57 -0.24 -23.35 59.50
N ILE A 58 -0.81 -23.16 58.30
CA ILE A 58 -1.45 -21.89 57.87
C ILE A 58 -2.72 -22.29 57.09
N SER A 59 -3.81 -22.62 57.77
CA SER A 59 -5.01 -21.78 57.90
C SER A 59 -5.49 -21.12 56.59
N ALA A 60 -6.54 -21.73 56.01
CA ALA A 60 -7.70 -21.09 55.37
C ALA A 60 -7.47 -19.74 54.65
N ASN A 61 -7.42 -19.80 53.31
CA ASN A 61 -8.05 -18.89 52.34
C ASN A 61 -7.18 -18.71 51.08
N ASN A 62 -7.21 -19.66 50.15
CA ASN A 62 -7.30 -19.33 48.72
C ASN A 62 -7.69 -20.59 47.89
N PRO A 63 -8.96 -20.76 47.48
CA PRO A 63 -9.42 -21.93 46.71
C PRO A 63 -9.38 -21.73 45.19
N TYR A 64 -8.44 -20.97 44.63
CA TYR A 64 -8.46 -20.61 43.20
C TYR A 64 -7.12 -20.88 42.48
N THR A 65 -6.92 -22.12 42.06
CA THR A 65 -6.08 -22.46 40.90
C THR A 65 -7.03 -22.93 39.80
N TYR A 66 -7.07 -22.20 38.67
CA TYR A 66 -7.89 -22.52 37.50
C TYR A 66 -6.98 -23.08 36.40
N ASP A 67 -7.29 -24.27 35.88
CA ASP A 67 -6.62 -24.88 34.73
C ASP A 67 -7.40 -24.53 33.45
N SER A 68 -6.79 -23.78 32.54
CA SER A 68 -7.27 -23.54 31.18
C SER A 68 -6.23 -24.04 30.18
N ASN A 69 -6.63 -24.98 29.31
CA ASN A 69 -5.76 -25.67 28.36
C ASN A 69 -5.96 -25.14 26.93
N ILE A 70 -4.89 -24.74 26.24
CA ILE A 70 -4.92 -24.42 24.81
C ILE A 70 -4.49 -25.61 23.96
N TRP A 71 -5.22 -25.80 22.86
CA TRP A 71 -4.96 -26.84 21.87
C TRP A 71 -4.82 -26.23 20.48
N ILE A 72 -3.65 -26.43 19.87
CA ILE A 72 -3.36 -25.97 18.51
C ILE A 72 -3.57 -27.14 17.55
N GLY A 73 -4.40 -26.89 16.53
CA GLY A 73 -4.72 -27.87 15.50
C GLY A 73 -4.15 -27.48 14.15
N THR A 74 -3.75 -28.48 13.37
CA THR A 74 -3.31 -28.32 11.98
C THR A 74 -4.43 -28.80 11.07
N VAL A 75 -4.90 -27.95 10.15
CA VAL A 75 -6.02 -28.31 9.27
C VAL A 75 -5.57 -28.16 7.83
N GLN A 76 -5.68 -29.25 7.07
CA GLN A 76 -5.35 -29.27 5.64
C GLN A 76 -6.62 -29.16 4.79
N VAL A 77 -6.58 -28.31 3.77
CA VAL A 77 -7.66 -28.13 2.79
C VAL A 77 -7.12 -28.47 1.41
N ILE A 78 -7.48 -29.65 0.88
CA ILE A 78 -7.15 -30.06 -0.49
C ILE A 78 -8.42 -30.07 -1.34
N ASN A 79 -8.46 -29.25 -2.40
CA ASN A 79 -9.47 -29.30 -3.48
C ASN A 79 -10.92 -29.50 -3.00
N GLU A 80 -11.34 -28.78 -1.96
CA GLU A 80 -12.70 -28.82 -1.39
C GLU A 80 -13.18 -30.21 -0.92
N THR A 81 -12.33 -31.26 -0.84
CA THR A 81 -12.81 -32.64 -0.58
C THR A 81 -11.95 -33.59 0.25
N LEU A 82 -10.93 -33.16 1.01
CA LEU A 82 -10.37 -34.01 2.09
C LEU A 82 -9.77 -33.18 3.23
N LEU A 83 -10.18 -33.50 4.47
CA LEU A 83 -9.80 -32.86 5.73
C LEU A 83 -9.22 -33.91 6.68
N ASN A 84 -7.90 -33.90 6.87
CA ASN A 84 -7.28 -34.50 8.05
C ASN A 84 -6.97 -33.37 9.04
N ILE A 85 -7.38 -33.53 10.31
CA ILE A 85 -6.95 -32.68 11.41
C ILE A 85 -6.20 -33.55 12.40
N SER A 86 -4.98 -33.15 12.71
CA SER A 86 -4.25 -33.61 13.88
C SER A 86 -4.21 -32.49 14.90
N PHE A 87 -4.71 -32.78 16.10
CA PHE A 87 -4.41 -32.00 17.29
C PHE A 87 -3.20 -32.65 17.96
N THR A 88 -2.29 -31.85 18.51
CA THR A 88 -1.26 -32.40 19.40
C THR A 88 -1.94 -32.93 20.67
N ASP A 89 -1.63 -34.14 21.11
CA ASP A 89 -2.15 -34.70 22.38
C ASP A 89 -1.55 -33.99 23.61
N GLU A 90 -0.53 -33.15 23.41
CA GLU A 90 0.08 -32.29 24.43
C GLU A 90 -0.75 -31.02 24.60
N SER A 91 -1.48 -30.93 25.71
CA SER A 91 -1.95 -29.64 26.24
C SER A 91 -0.73 -28.86 26.74
N TYR A 92 -0.47 -27.68 26.17
CA TYR A 92 0.54 -26.80 26.73
C TYR A 92 -0.03 -26.13 27.98
N ASP A 93 0.44 -26.59 29.13
CA ASP A 93 0.08 -26.07 30.45
C ASP A 93 0.77 -24.71 30.66
N ILE A 94 0.27 -23.67 29.97
CA ILE A 94 0.77 -22.29 30.03
C ILE A 94 0.63 -21.71 31.45
N VAL A 95 -0.21 -22.34 32.29
CA VAL A 95 -0.53 -21.94 33.67
C VAL A 95 0.64 -22.15 34.64
N THR A 96 1.53 -23.13 34.43
CA THR A 96 2.60 -23.43 35.40
C THR A 96 3.75 -22.42 35.44
N ARG A 97 3.89 -21.52 34.45
CA ARG A 97 4.84 -20.38 34.56
C ARG A 97 4.25 -19.12 35.21
N TYR A 98 2.92 -19.01 35.30
CA TYR A 98 2.23 -17.88 35.93
C TYR A 98 1.71 -18.15 37.36
N ALA A 99 1.89 -19.38 37.87
CA ALA A 99 1.61 -19.72 39.26
C ALA A 99 2.45 -18.94 40.30
N HIS A 100 3.42 -18.11 39.87
CA HIS A 100 4.09 -17.14 40.75
C HIS A 100 3.31 -15.84 40.99
N ASN A 101 2.23 -15.54 40.24
CA ASN A 101 1.47 -14.29 40.37
C ASN A 101 -0.05 -14.47 40.67
N GLY A 102 -0.52 -15.70 40.90
CA GLY A 102 -1.80 -15.94 41.60
C GLY A 102 -3.09 -15.50 40.89
N ARG A 103 -3.16 -15.58 39.56
CA ARG A 103 -4.36 -15.25 38.77
C ARG A 103 -4.72 -16.42 37.87
N GLY A 104 -5.87 -17.04 38.09
CA GLY A 104 -6.38 -18.12 37.23
C GLY A 104 -7.13 -17.56 36.02
N ALA A 105 -6.79 -18.00 34.81
CA ALA A 105 -7.23 -17.39 33.55
C ALA A 105 -8.43 -18.09 32.91
N GLU A 106 -9.30 -17.32 32.25
CA GLU A 106 -10.05 -17.75 31.06
C GLU A 106 -9.18 -17.31 29.87
N LEU A 107 -9.03 -18.12 28.82
CA LEU A 107 -8.07 -17.88 27.73
C LEU A 107 -8.77 -17.99 26.38
N SER A 108 -8.83 -16.89 25.63
CA SER A 108 -8.92 -16.93 24.18
C SER A 108 -7.54 -16.56 23.62
N GLU A 109 -6.98 -17.40 22.74
CA GLU A 109 -5.68 -17.17 22.12
C GLU A 109 -5.85 -17.05 20.60
N LEU A 110 -5.14 -16.10 19.98
CA LEU A 110 -5.36 -15.67 18.57
C LEU A 110 -4.03 -15.60 17.81
N LEU A 111 -3.99 -16.09 16.56
CA LEU A 111 -2.74 -16.43 15.85
C LEU A 111 -2.30 -15.42 14.79
N VAL A 112 -1.00 -15.12 14.70
CA VAL A 112 -0.39 -14.45 13.54
C VAL A 112 1.00 -15.01 13.20
N PHE A 113 1.37 -15.11 11.92
CA PHE A 113 2.74 -15.48 11.52
C PHE A 113 3.65 -14.25 11.42
N ASN A 114 4.90 -14.40 11.84
CA ASN A 114 5.89 -13.33 11.75
C ASN A 114 6.46 -13.28 10.32
N GLU A 115 6.21 -12.17 9.60
CA GLU A 115 6.70 -11.92 8.23
C GLU A 115 8.25 -11.94 8.12
N SER A 116 8.97 -11.83 9.24
CA SER A 116 10.44 -11.93 9.31
C SER A 116 10.99 -13.33 8.97
N SER A 117 10.14 -14.37 9.02
CA SER A 117 10.54 -15.76 8.84
C SER A 117 10.70 -16.16 7.36
N ALA A 118 10.06 -15.42 6.45
CA ALA A 118 10.18 -15.63 5.00
C ALA A 118 11.42 -14.89 4.44
N SER A 119 12.57 -15.14 5.07
CA SER A 119 13.87 -14.65 4.62
C SER A 119 14.54 -15.74 3.79
N GLY A 120 14.42 -15.65 2.47
CA GLY A 120 15.32 -16.38 1.58
C GLY A 120 14.77 -16.57 0.19
N SER A 121 15.53 -16.13 -0.82
CA SER A 121 15.37 -16.59 -2.20
C SER A 121 15.50 -18.12 -2.25
N LYS A 122 14.38 -18.84 -2.23
CA LYS A 122 14.38 -20.27 -2.52
C LYS A 122 13.67 -20.52 -3.84
N ARG A 123 14.46 -20.95 -4.83
CA ARG A 123 13.98 -21.71 -5.98
C ARG A 123 13.00 -22.76 -5.48
N ARG A 124 11.88 -23.00 -6.19
CA ARG A 124 11.00 -24.17 -6.10
C ARG A 124 11.70 -25.36 -5.41
N GLN A 125 11.59 -25.41 -4.09
CA GLN A 125 11.98 -26.53 -3.26
C GLN A 125 10.79 -26.78 -2.34
N ARG A 126 10.58 -28.05 -2.04
CA ARG A 126 9.42 -28.56 -1.30
C ARG A 126 9.30 -27.82 0.04
N ILE A 127 8.07 -27.50 0.46
CA ILE A 127 7.72 -26.78 1.71
C ILE A 127 8.15 -27.58 2.97
N PHE A 128 8.56 -28.84 2.81
CA PHE A 128 8.98 -29.70 3.91
C PHE A 128 10.30 -29.24 4.53
N ASP A 129 10.38 -29.34 5.86
CA ASP A 129 11.48 -28.91 6.73
C ASP A 129 11.61 -27.39 6.95
N GLU A 130 10.62 -26.57 6.56
CA GLU A 130 10.58 -25.14 6.90
C GLU A 130 9.91 -24.88 8.27
N GLU A 131 10.47 -23.94 9.02
CA GLU A 131 9.98 -23.50 10.34
C GLU A 131 9.45 -22.06 10.25
N TYR A 132 8.20 -21.86 10.67
CA TYR A 132 7.51 -20.56 10.67
C TYR A 132 7.27 -20.12 12.11
N LYS A 133 7.66 -18.90 12.47
CA LYS A 133 7.32 -18.34 13.78
C LYS A 133 5.91 -17.76 13.76
N PHE A 134 5.17 -17.98 14.84
CA PHE A 134 3.87 -17.36 15.08
C PHE A 134 3.82 -16.72 16.47
N GLU A 135 2.94 -15.75 16.62
CA GLU A 135 2.62 -15.13 17.89
C GLU A 135 1.15 -15.36 18.21
N ILE A 136 0.86 -15.55 19.50
CA ILE A 136 -0.51 -15.58 20.02
C ILE A 136 -0.69 -14.60 21.15
N ILE A 137 -1.88 -14.02 21.25
CA ILE A 137 -2.24 -13.03 22.27
C ILE A 137 -3.37 -13.56 23.15
N ALA A 138 -3.30 -13.28 24.45
CA ALA A 138 -4.29 -13.76 25.42
C ALA A 138 -5.39 -12.73 25.71
N ASP A 139 -6.64 -13.17 25.74
CA ASP A 139 -7.74 -12.46 26.39
C ASP A 139 -7.94 -13.02 27.80
N TYR A 140 -7.95 -12.14 28.80
CA TYR A 140 -8.14 -12.50 30.21
C TYR A 140 -9.51 -12.11 30.77
N ASP A 141 -10.41 -11.60 29.92
CA ASP A 141 -11.70 -11.09 30.32
C ASP A 141 -11.57 -10.07 31.48
N GLU A 142 -12.48 -10.13 32.45
CA GLU A 142 -12.50 -9.25 33.63
C GLU A 142 -11.24 -9.38 34.52
N LYS A 143 -10.41 -10.40 34.30
CA LYS A 143 -9.19 -10.65 35.07
C LYS A 143 -7.98 -9.90 34.54
N ALA A 144 -8.12 -9.18 33.41
CA ALA A 144 -7.09 -8.33 32.85
C ALA A 144 -6.66 -7.19 33.78
N ILE A 145 -7.48 -6.78 34.77
CA ILE A 145 -7.15 -5.70 35.72
C ILE A 145 -5.83 -6.00 36.44
N SER A 146 -4.83 -5.12 36.33
CA SER A 146 -3.51 -5.28 36.96
C SER A 146 -3.57 -5.26 38.49
N THR A 147 -2.81 -6.15 39.15
CA THR A 147 -2.75 -6.24 40.63
C THR A 147 -1.89 -5.13 41.20
N ASN A 148 -0.90 -4.70 40.41
CA ASN A 148 0.17 -3.83 40.87
C ASN A 148 -0.16 -2.35 40.64
N ASN A 149 -1.07 -2.03 39.72
CA ASN A 149 -1.39 -0.66 39.35
C ASN A 149 -2.91 -0.47 39.10
N PRO A 150 -3.60 0.33 39.92
CA PRO A 150 -5.01 0.66 39.68
C PRO A 150 -5.22 1.25 38.28
N TYR A 151 -6.34 0.89 37.63
CA TYR A 151 -6.71 1.38 36.29
C TYR A 151 -5.76 0.98 35.15
N THR A 152 -5.04 -0.11 35.34
CA THR A 152 -4.17 -0.71 34.33
C THR A 152 -4.66 -2.10 34.00
N TYR A 153 -4.58 -2.51 32.74
CA TYR A 153 -5.06 -3.78 32.24
C TYR A 153 -3.94 -4.48 31.47
N ASP A 154 -3.67 -5.72 31.84
CA ASP A 154 -2.52 -6.51 31.40
C ASP A 154 -3.00 -7.68 30.52
N SER A 155 -2.26 -7.94 29.45
CA SER A 155 -2.35 -9.12 28.58
C SER A 155 -0.91 -9.55 28.21
N ASN A 156 -0.75 -10.65 27.47
CA ASN A 156 0.55 -11.16 27.04
C ASN A 156 0.51 -11.78 25.66
N ILE A 157 1.65 -11.68 24.98
CA ILE A 157 1.93 -12.35 23.71
C ILE A 157 2.93 -13.48 23.93
N TRP A 158 2.61 -14.66 23.41
CA TRP A 158 3.46 -15.84 23.40
C TRP A 158 3.97 -16.13 21.99
N ILE A 159 5.20 -16.62 21.88
CA ILE A 159 5.84 -16.91 20.59
C ILE A 159 5.99 -18.42 20.43
N GLY A 160 5.57 -18.95 19.28
CA GLY A 160 5.71 -20.35 18.90
C GLY A 160 6.31 -20.54 17.51
N THR A 161 6.57 -21.79 17.16
CA THR A 161 7.04 -22.23 15.85
C THR A 161 6.16 -23.34 15.29
N VAL A 162 5.92 -23.29 13.98
CA VAL A 162 5.29 -24.36 13.20
C VAL A 162 6.33 -24.89 12.22
N GLN A 163 6.67 -26.17 12.33
CA GLN A 163 7.55 -26.86 11.40
C GLN A 163 6.72 -27.76 10.48
N VAL A 164 6.89 -27.61 9.16
CA VAL A 164 6.23 -28.48 8.19
C VAL A 164 7.02 -29.78 8.05
N ILE A 165 6.51 -30.89 8.58
CA ILE A 165 7.20 -32.18 8.48
C ILE A 165 6.99 -32.79 7.09
N ASN A 166 5.75 -32.79 6.58
CA ASN A 166 5.42 -33.27 5.24
C ASN A 166 4.08 -32.67 4.74
N GLU A 167 3.56 -33.15 3.61
CA GLU A 167 2.29 -32.67 3.01
C GLU A 167 1.07 -32.79 3.94
N THR A 168 1.16 -33.56 5.02
CA THR A 168 0.01 -33.91 5.89
C THR A 168 0.26 -33.66 7.37
N LEU A 169 1.49 -33.31 7.76
CA LEU A 169 1.90 -33.25 9.17
C LEU A 169 2.69 -31.97 9.43
N LEU A 170 2.20 -31.16 10.37
CA LEU A 170 2.93 -30.03 10.95
C LEU A 170 3.25 -30.35 12.41
N ASN A 171 4.39 -29.86 12.88
CA ASN A 171 4.77 -29.88 14.29
C ASN A 171 4.68 -28.46 14.85
N ILE A 172 4.06 -28.30 16.01
CA ILE A 172 3.85 -27.01 16.64
C ILE A 172 4.49 -27.03 18.02
N SER A 173 5.33 -26.05 18.30
CA SER A 173 5.99 -25.90 19.60
C SER A 173 5.99 -24.45 20.06
N PHE A 174 5.80 -24.24 21.35
CA PHE A 174 6.01 -22.92 21.96
C PHE A 174 7.48 -22.70 22.30
N THR A 175 7.93 -21.46 22.14
CA THR A 175 9.24 -21.04 22.62
C THR A 175 9.16 -20.61 24.09
N ASP A 176 10.31 -20.42 24.72
CA ASP A 176 10.38 -19.81 26.06
C ASP A 176 10.14 -18.29 26.04
N GLU A 177 9.93 -17.69 24.86
CA GLU A 177 9.77 -16.26 24.68
C GLU A 177 8.30 -15.83 24.79
N SER A 178 8.03 -14.90 25.71
CA SER A 178 6.77 -14.18 25.83
C SER A 178 7.03 -12.75 26.30
N TYR A 179 6.07 -11.86 26.08
CA TYR A 179 6.14 -10.49 26.60
C TYR A 179 4.77 -9.93 26.98
N ASP A 180 4.78 -9.16 28.07
CA ASP A 180 3.59 -8.49 28.57
C ASP A 180 3.25 -7.26 27.73
N ILE A 181 1.96 -7.01 27.60
CA ILE A 181 1.39 -5.81 26.98
C ILE A 181 0.34 -5.22 27.91
N VAL A 182 0.33 -3.89 27.97
CA VAL A 182 -0.42 -3.17 28.99
C VAL A 182 -1.13 -1.98 28.38
N THR A 183 -2.37 -1.73 28.83
CA THR A 183 -3.15 -0.55 28.48
C THR A 183 -3.80 0.08 29.72
N ARG A 184 -4.10 1.37 29.63
CA ARG A 184 -4.92 2.11 30.61
C ARG A 184 -6.27 2.53 30.03
N TYR A 185 -6.52 2.20 28.76
CA TYR A 185 -7.80 2.42 28.12
C TYR A 185 -8.74 1.30 28.55
N ALA A 186 -9.91 1.70 29.04
CA ALA A 186 -10.92 0.78 29.51
C ALA A 186 -12.31 1.42 29.37
N HIS A 187 -13.32 0.58 29.21
CA HIS A 187 -14.72 0.96 29.19
C HIS A 187 -15.43 0.22 30.33
N ASN A 188 -16.15 0.94 31.18
CA ASN A 188 -16.82 0.38 32.36
C ASN A 188 -15.92 -0.49 33.26
N GLY A 189 -14.64 -0.12 33.39
CA GLY A 189 -13.69 -0.84 34.22
C GLY A 189 -13.16 -2.14 33.61
N ARG A 190 -13.36 -2.36 32.30
CA ARG A 190 -12.84 -3.50 31.52
C ARG A 190 -11.96 -3.02 30.38
N GLY A 191 -10.84 -3.69 30.13
CA GLY A 191 -9.84 -3.30 29.15
C GLY A 191 -8.80 -4.41 28.95
N ALA A 192 -8.03 -4.35 27.86
CA ALA A 192 -7.11 -5.41 27.43
C ALA A 192 -7.79 -6.78 27.18
N GLU A 193 -9.07 -6.76 26.81
CA GLU A 193 -9.78 -7.95 26.32
C GLU A 193 -9.58 -8.05 24.81
N LEU A 194 -8.47 -8.71 24.42
CA LEU A 194 -7.90 -8.66 23.09
C LEU A 194 -8.35 -9.84 22.24
N SER A 195 -9.11 -9.57 21.18
CA SER A 195 -9.92 -10.58 20.48
C SER A 195 -9.48 -10.89 19.04
N GLU A 196 -8.41 -10.26 18.52
CA GLU A 196 -7.69 -10.76 17.32
C GLU A 196 -6.25 -10.20 17.25
N LEU A 197 -5.38 -10.89 16.50
CA LEU A 197 -4.04 -10.43 16.12
C LEU A 197 -3.87 -10.45 14.59
N LEU A 198 -3.49 -9.32 14.00
CA LEU A 198 -3.47 -9.13 12.55
C LEU A 198 -2.26 -8.32 12.08
N VAL A 199 -1.58 -8.78 11.03
CA VAL A 199 -0.60 -7.94 10.30
C VAL A 199 -1.30 -7.19 9.18
N PHE A 200 -1.14 -5.87 9.17
CA PHE A 200 -1.67 -4.99 8.14
C PHE A 200 -0.66 -3.87 7.85
N ASN A 201 -0.32 -3.67 6.57
CA ASN A 201 0.62 -2.62 6.15
C ASN A 201 1.99 -2.68 6.87
N GLY A 202 2.51 -3.89 7.11
CA GLY A 202 3.80 -4.12 7.77
C GLY A 202 3.82 -3.80 9.28
N LYS A 203 2.64 -3.66 9.90
CA LYS A 203 2.46 -3.45 11.34
C LYS A 203 1.55 -4.52 11.92
N MET A 204 1.77 -4.85 13.18
CA MET A 204 0.91 -5.76 13.94
C MET A 204 -0.17 -4.96 14.66
N TYR A 205 -1.41 -5.43 14.61
CA TYR A 205 -2.56 -4.82 15.25
C TYR A 205 -3.28 -5.84 16.12
N THR A 206 -3.82 -5.37 17.23
CA THR A 206 -4.76 -6.13 18.05
C THR A 206 -6.02 -5.32 18.31
N PHE A 207 -7.12 -5.99 18.65
CA PHE A 207 -8.47 -5.44 18.68
C PHE A 207 -9.07 -5.72 20.04
N GLU A 208 -9.58 -4.69 20.71
CA GLU A 208 -10.08 -4.80 22.06
C GLU A 208 -11.61 -4.70 22.07
N ASP A 209 -12.30 -5.69 22.65
CA ASP A 209 -13.75 -5.89 22.44
C ASP A 209 -14.66 -5.07 23.36
N LYS A 210 -14.14 -4.37 24.38
CA LYS A 210 -14.94 -3.53 25.28
C LYS A 210 -14.93 -2.06 24.91
N THR A 211 -13.75 -1.53 24.65
CA THR A 211 -13.52 -0.15 24.18
C THR A 211 -13.71 -0.02 22.68
N GLY A 212 -13.57 -1.10 21.92
CA GLY A 212 -13.59 -1.09 20.46
C GLY A 212 -12.32 -0.47 19.85
N ILE A 213 -11.23 -0.35 20.63
CA ILE A 213 -9.98 0.23 20.15
C ILE A 213 -9.18 -0.82 19.37
N ILE A 214 -8.70 -0.43 18.19
CA ILE A 214 -7.62 -1.12 17.48
C ILE A 214 -6.30 -0.53 17.96
N PHE A 215 -5.42 -1.37 18.47
CA PHE A 215 -4.08 -1.01 18.93
C PHE A 215 -3.02 -1.44 17.91
N ASP A 216 -2.10 -0.54 17.57
CA ASP A 216 -0.81 -0.89 16.95
C ASP A 216 0.08 -1.50 18.04
N VAL A 217 0.49 -2.75 17.82
CA VAL A 217 1.39 -3.50 18.71
C VAL A 217 2.83 -3.19 18.29
N SER A 218 3.42 -2.20 18.95
CA SER A 218 4.75 -1.68 18.62
C SER A 218 5.64 -1.60 19.85
N SER A 219 6.80 -2.27 19.82
CA SER A 219 7.77 -2.26 20.93
C SER A 219 7.18 -2.69 22.29
N ASN A 220 6.39 -3.77 22.29
CA ASN A 220 5.70 -4.31 23.47
C ASN A 220 4.75 -3.29 24.13
N ARG A 221 4.14 -2.41 23.32
CA ARG A 221 3.15 -1.41 23.76
C ARG A 221 1.93 -1.46 22.87
N LEU A 222 0.78 -1.25 23.50
CA LEU A 222 -0.49 -1.04 22.82
C LEU A 222 -0.67 0.46 22.55
N ILE A 223 -0.51 0.86 21.30
CA ILE A 223 -0.70 2.26 20.87
C ILE A 223 -2.08 2.38 20.21
N PRO A 224 -3.04 3.11 20.81
CA PRO A 224 -4.36 3.28 20.21
C PRO A 224 -4.25 3.88 18.82
N TRP A 225 -4.93 3.28 17.85
CA TRP A 225 -4.94 3.76 16.47
C TRP A 225 -6.32 4.25 16.04
N VAL A 226 -7.34 3.41 16.19
CA VAL A 226 -8.73 3.68 15.77
C VAL A 226 -9.68 3.19 16.85
N ILE A 227 -10.78 3.92 17.10
CA ILE A 227 -11.87 3.45 17.95
C ILE A 227 -13.10 3.12 17.10
N LEU A 228 -13.72 1.98 17.38
CA LEU A 228 -14.87 1.47 16.66
C LEU A 228 -16.10 1.60 17.55
N GLY A 229 -17.06 2.44 17.15
CA GLY A 229 -18.38 2.50 17.80
C GLY A 229 -19.24 1.29 17.44
N ASP A 230 -20.08 0.83 18.37
CA ASP A 230 -20.93 -0.34 18.18
C ASP A 230 -22.00 -0.15 17.08
N GLY A 231 -22.53 -1.26 16.56
CA GLY A 231 -23.58 -1.28 15.53
C GLY A 231 -23.21 -0.49 14.27
N ALA A 232 -24.05 0.46 13.89
CA ALA A 232 -23.85 1.33 12.73
C ALA A 232 -22.77 2.41 12.94
N GLY A 233 -22.09 2.42 14.09
CA GLY A 233 -21.06 3.41 14.45
C GLY A 233 -21.58 4.64 15.17
N ASN A 234 -22.86 4.65 15.53
CA ASN A 234 -23.57 5.76 16.19
C ASN A 234 -23.84 5.50 17.67
N GLU A 235 -23.41 4.35 18.21
CA GLU A 235 -23.56 3.97 19.61
C GLU A 235 -22.41 4.50 20.47
N THR A 236 -22.66 4.71 21.76
CA THR A 236 -21.63 5.16 22.72
C THR A 236 -20.74 4.03 23.24
N ASN A 237 -21.17 2.78 23.07
CA ASN A 237 -20.39 1.62 23.46
C ASN A 237 -19.34 1.29 22.39
N GLY A 238 -18.21 0.72 22.83
CA GLY A 238 -17.22 0.15 21.94
C GLY A 238 -17.79 -1.05 21.18
N PHE A 239 -17.34 -1.23 19.95
CA PHE A 239 -17.72 -2.36 19.13
C PHE A 239 -17.08 -3.65 19.67
N LYS A 240 -17.91 -4.66 19.93
CA LYS A 240 -17.47 -5.99 20.37
C LYS A 240 -16.79 -6.73 19.22
N CYS A 241 -15.49 -6.50 19.06
CA CYS A 241 -14.65 -7.19 18.10
C CYS A 241 -14.46 -8.66 18.51
N GLU A 242 -14.63 -9.58 17.57
CA GLU A 242 -14.44 -11.01 17.79
C GLU A 242 -13.56 -11.65 16.71
N TRP A 243 -13.39 -10.98 15.57
CA TRP A 243 -12.51 -11.43 14.50
C TRP A 243 -12.09 -10.27 13.61
N ALA A 244 -10.92 -10.40 12.97
CA ALA A 244 -10.47 -9.43 11.97
C ALA A 244 -9.66 -10.09 10.84
N THR A 245 -9.78 -9.53 9.63
CA THR A 245 -9.04 -9.99 8.45
C THR A 245 -8.75 -8.87 7.47
N VAL A 246 -7.86 -9.09 6.50
CA VAL A 246 -7.52 -8.10 5.49
C VAL A 246 -8.15 -8.46 4.15
N LYS A 247 -8.93 -7.53 3.58
CA LYS A 247 -9.46 -7.60 2.22
C LYS A 247 -9.35 -6.26 1.52
N ASP A 248 -8.83 -6.24 0.30
CA ASP A 248 -8.73 -5.07 -0.57
C ASP A 248 -8.15 -3.83 0.13
N ASP A 249 -7.00 -3.99 0.80
CA ASP A 249 -6.31 -2.94 1.55
C ASP A 249 -7.13 -2.33 2.71
N HIS A 250 -8.06 -3.08 3.27
CA HIS A 250 -8.79 -2.71 4.48
C HIS A 250 -8.75 -3.85 5.48
N ILE A 251 -8.74 -3.49 6.76
CA ILE A 251 -9.07 -4.41 7.85
C ILE A 251 -10.59 -4.51 7.92
N TYR A 252 -11.13 -5.71 7.87
CA TYR A 252 -12.52 -6.01 8.19
C TYR A 252 -12.55 -6.56 9.61
N VAL A 253 -13.36 -5.96 10.47
CA VAL A 253 -13.52 -6.32 11.88
C VAL A 253 -14.98 -6.65 12.11
N GLY A 254 -15.27 -7.85 12.60
CA GLY A 254 -16.63 -8.27 12.91
C GLY A 254 -16.81 -8.68 14.35
N SER A 255 -18.08 -8.84 14.71
CA SER A 255 -18.50 -9.37 16.00
C SER A 255 -18.97 -10.82 15.83
N ASN A 256 -19.53 -11.40 16.89
CA ASN A 256 -19.92 -12.80 16.96
C ASN A 256 -21.10 -13.17 16.05
N GLY A 257 -21.81 -12.19 15.49
CA GLY A 257 -22.95 -12.42 14.60
C GLY A 257 -24.19 -12.95 15.33
N LEU A 258 -24.36 -12.65 16.62
CA LEU A 258 -25.54 -12.97 17.42
C LEU A 258 -26.45 -11.76 17.66
N GLU A 259 -27.74 -12.04 17.85
CA GLU A 259 -28.69 -11.10 18.40
C GLU A 259 -28.32 -10.73 19.84
N ASN A 260 -28.45 -9.45 20.20
CA ASN A 260 -28.37 -9.05 21.60
C ASN A 260 -29.71 -9.31 22.27
N TYR A 261 -29.70 -10.00 23.42
CA TYR A 261 -30.91 -10.36 24.15
C TYR A 261 -30.99 -9.62 25.49
N HIS A 262 -32.19 -9.17 25.83
CA HIS A 262 -32.54 -8.80 27.18
C HIS A 262 -32.56 -10.04 28.10
N SER A 263 -32.51 -9.81 29.41
CA SER A 263 -32.58 -10.88 30.42
C SER A 263 -33.87 -11.71 30.37
N ASP A 264 -34.94 -11.21 29.73
CA ASP A 264 -36.21 -11.93 29.53
C ASP A 264 -36.25 -12.73 28.21
N GLY A 265 -35.18 -12.68 27.42
CA GLY A 265 -35.01 -13.38 26.16
C GLY A 265 -35.56 -12.70 24.92
N GLN A 266 -36.03 -11.45 25.02
CA GLN A 266 -36.37 -10.63 23.85
C GLN A 266 -35.12 -10.06 23.19
N ILE A 267 -35.12 -9.92 21.86
CA ILE A 267 -34.03 -9.30 21.12
C ILE A 267 -34.04 -7.79 21.41
N GLU A 268 -32.94 -7.30 21.98
CA GLU A 268 -32.70 -5.89 22.26
C GLU A 268 -32.27 -5.14 20.99
N ASN A 269 -31.25 -5.64 20.29
CA ASN A 269 -30.72 -5.05 19.06
C ASN A 269 -29.95 -6.08 18.21
N LEU A 270 -29.52 -5.65 17.03
CA LEU A 270 -28.79 -6.46 16.04
C LEU A 270 -27.37 -5.91 15.77
N ASN A 271 -26.75 -5.30 16.78
CA ASN A 271 -25.48 -4.58 16.58
C ASN A 271 -24.32 -5.51 16.19
N HIS A 272 -24.29 -6.75 16.68
CA HIS A 272 -23.22 -7.71 16.36
C HIS A 272 -23.26 -8.24 14.92
N PHE A 273 -24.26 -7.85 14.11
CA PHE A 273 -24.31 -8.15 12.68
C PHE A 273 -23.59 -7.09 11.82
N TRP A 274 -23.10 -6.01 12.42
CA TRP A 274 -22.36 -4.97 11.70
C TRP A 274 -20.88 -5.28 11.62
N ILE A 275 -20.28 -5.01 10.45
CA ILE A 275 -18.85 -5.13 10.19
C ILE A 275 -18.23 -3.74 10.08
N LYS A 276 -17.03 -3.59 10.64
CA LYS A 276 -16.24 -2.37 10.55
C LYS A 276 -15.14 -2.58 9.53
N LYS A 277 -15.08 -1.70 8.54
CA LYS A 277 -14.04 -1.70 7.52
C LYS A 277 -13.12 -0.52 7.74
N VAL A 278 -11.87 -0.80 8.09
CA VAL A 278 -10.87 0.21 8.47
C VAL A 278 -9.80 0.30 7.39
N SER A 279 -9.62 1.51 6.83
CA SER A 279 -8.61 1.78 5.80
C SER A 279 -7.20 1.91 6.37
N LYS A 280 -6.18 1.91 5.50
CA LYS A 280 -4.77 2.17 5.86
C LYS A 280 -4.52 3.47 6.63
N ILE A 281 -5.40 4.46 6.48
CA ILE A 281 -5.30 5.76 7.16
C ILE A 281 -6.25 5.87 8.37
N GLY A 282 -6.90 4.78 8.78
CA GLY A 282 -7.78 4.73 9.95
C GLY A 282 -9.21 5.19 9.72
N GLN A 283 -9.64 5.46 8.47
CA GLN A 283 -11.06 5.72 8.18
C GLN A 283 -11.88 4.45 8.40
N VAL A 284 -13.00 4.58 9.14
CA VAL A 284 -13.91 3.48 9.47
C VAL A 284 -15.19 3.59 8.62
N PHE A 285 -15.59 2.49 8.01
CA PHE A 285 -16.88 2.31 7.35
C PHE A 285 -17.66 1.21 8.07
N HIS A 286 -18.99 1.31 8.06
CA HIS A 286 -19.88 0.38 8.77
C HIS A 286 -20.76 -0.33 7.73
N GLU A 287 -20.71 -1.66 7.69
CA GLU A 287 -21.49 -2.49 6.75
C GLU A 287 -22.42 -3.41 7.55
N ASN A 288 -23.70 -3.43 7.21
CA ASN A 288 -24.66 -4.34 7.85
C ASN A 288 -24.61 -5.71 7.15
N TRP A 289 -24.16 -6.74 7.86
CA TRP A 289 -24.05 -8.11 7.37
C TRP A 289 -25.14 -9.04 7.89
N PHE A 290 -26.24 -8.51 8.44
CA PHE A 290 -27.37 -9.29 8.94
C PHE A 290 -27.82 -10.37 7.94
N HIS A 291 -28.05 -9.98 6.68
CA HIS A 291 -28.47 -10.92 5.63
C HIS A 291 -27.40 -11.96 5.27
N VAL A 292 -26.12 -11.65 5.45
CA VAL A 292 -25.02 -12.59 5.19
C VAL A 292 -25.00 -13.66 6.28
N TYR A 293 -25.03 -13.26 7.54
CA TYR A 293 -25.08 -14.20 8.67
C TYR A 293 -26.35 -15.06 8.64
N GLU A 294 -27.51 -14.48 8.32
CA GLU A 294 -28.76 -15.24 8.17
C GLU A 294 -28.70 -16.22 6.99
N LYS A 295 -28.05 -15.85 5.89
CA LYS A 295 -27.83 -16.76 4.77
C LYS A 295 -26.93 -17.93 5.15
N ILE A 296 -25.88 -17.68 5.93
CA ILE A 296 -25.03 -18.73 6.48
C ILE A 296 -25.85 -19.66 7.37
N ARG A 297 -26.53 -19.12 8.38
CA ARG A 297 -27.39 -19.87 9.31
C ARG A 297 -28.43 -20.73 8.58
N SER A 298 -29.16 -20.15 7.63
CA SER A 298 -30.19 -20.87 6.87
C SER A 298 -29.62 -21.99 6.01
N THR A 299 -28.47 -21.76 5.36
CA THR A 299 -27.79 -22.80 4.56
C THR A 299 -27.35 -23.98 5.41
N LEU A 300 -26.97 -23.73 6.67
CA LEU A 300 -26.58 -24.75 7.64
C LEU A 300 -27.76 -25.36 8.42
N GLY A 301 -29.00 -24.92 8.18
CA GLY A 301 -30.17 -25.40 8.93
C GLY A 301 -30.24 -24.89 10.37
N MET A 302 -29.61 -23.76 10.66
CA MET A 302 -29.47 -23.15 11.99
C MET A 302 -30.06 -21.73 12.03
N SER A 303 -31.10 -21.47 11.23
CA SER A 303 -31.88 -20.22 11.32
C SER A 303 -32.55 -20.07 12.69
N LEU A 304 -32.88 -18.83 13.05
CA LEU A 304 -33.56 -18.48 14.29
C LEU A 304 -34.75 -19.45 14.55
N PRO A 305 -34.83 -20.10 15.73
CA PRO A 305 -34.12 -19.79 16.96
C PRO A 305 -32.67 -20.34 17.07
N GLY A 306 -32.20 -21.15 16.13
CA GLY A 306 -30.80 -21.61 16.10
C GLY A 306 -29.81 -20.46 15.89
N PHE A 307 -28.52 -20.74 16.10
CA PHE A 307 -27.47 -19.74 16.04
C PHE A 307 -26.10 -20.32 15.66
N ILE A 308 -25.22 -19.41 15.22
CA ILE A 308 -23.80 -19.65 14.95
C ILE A 308 -23.02 -18.48 15.54
N VAL A 309 -21.93 -18.78 16.25
CA VAL A 309 -21.01 -17.79 16.87
C VAL A 309 -19.72 -17.75 16.07
N HIS A 310 -19.29 -16.56 15.66
CA HIS A 310 -18.12 -16.36 14.81
C HIS A 310 -16.99 -15.62 15.54
N GLU A 311 -15.84 -16.28 15.73
CA GLU A 311 -14.58 -15.66 16.20
C GLU A 311 -13.42 -15.90 15.23
N ALA A 312 -13.57 -16.82 14.29
CA ALA A 312 -12.51 -17.17 13.35
C ALA A 312 -13.00 -16.97 11.90
N VAL A 313 -12.64 -15.83 11.31
CA VAL A 313 -13.06 -15.44 9.95
C VAL A 313 -11.89 -14.84 9.18
N VAL A 314 -11.59 -15.38 7.99
CA VAL A 314 -10.50 -14.89 7.14
C VAL A 314 -10.96 -14.73 5.70
N TRP A 315 -10.52 -13.65 5.06
CA TRP A 315 -10.64 -13.48 3.61
C TRP A 315 -9.49 -14.20 2.90
N SER A 316 -9.84 -15.08 1.96
CA SER A 316 -8.89 -15.75 1.07
C SER A 316 -8.69 -14.94 -0.22
N PRO A 317 -7.56 -14.25 -0.42
CA PRO A 317 -7.27 -13.57 -1.68
C PRO A 317 -7.06 -14.53 -2.85
N ILE A 318 -6.57 -15.76 -2.64
CA ILE A 318 -6.32 -16.72 -3.73
C ILE A 318 -7.63 -17.31 -4.24
N ASN A 319 -8.49 -17.78 -3.33
CA ASN A 319 -9.75 -18.42 -3.71
C ASN A 319 -10.90 -17.41 -3.89
N ARG A 320 -10.71 -16.15 -3.46
CA ARG A 320 -11.72 -15.08 -3.46
C ARG A 320 -13.00 -15.48 -2.71
N LYS A 321 -12.82 -16.11 -1.55
CA LYS A 321 -13.90 -16.54 -0.66
C LYS A 321 -13.66 -16.02 0.75
N TRP A 322 -14.74 -15.72 1.47
CA TRP A 322 -14.72 -15.61 2.92
C TRP A 322 -14.77 -17.00 3.53
N ILE A 323 -13.94 -17.24 4.53
CA ILE A 323 -13.86 -18.53 5.22
C ILE A 323 -14.18 -18.30 6.68
N PHE A 324 -15.22 -18.97 7.17
CA PHE A 324 -15.62 -18.95 8.57
C PHE A 324 -15.35 -20.33 9.18
N ILE A 325 -14.74 -20.34 10.35
CA ILE A 325 -14.63 -21.53 11.19
C ILE A 325 -15.32 -21.16 12.51
N PRO A 326 -16.63 -21.43 12.65
CA PRO A 326 -17.38 -20.92 13.79
C PRO A 326 -16.89 -21.50 15.11
N ARG A 327 -17.04 -20.72 16.19
CA ARG A 327 -16.75 -21.16 17.55
C ARG A 327 -17.80 -22.16 18.02
N LYS A 328 -19.06 -21.76 17.94
CA LYS A 328 -20.23 -22.50 18.47
C LYS A 328 -21.31 -22.54 17.39
N CYS A 329 -22.04 -23.64 17.31
CA CYS A 329 -23.21 -23.73 16.43
C CYS A 329 -24.28 -24.67 16.99
N SER A 330 -25.54 -24.26 16.93
CA SER A 330 -26.67 -25.03 17.46
C SER A 330 -27.95 -24.73 16.69
N SER A 331 -28.78 -25.74 16.50
CA SER A 331 -30.14 -25.56 15.97
C SER A 331 -31.16 -25.19 17.06
N GLN A 332 -30.75 -25.17 18.34
CA GLN A 332 -31.58 -24.81 19.49
C GLN A 332 -31.41 -23.33 19.87
N PRO A 333 -32.37 -22.71 20.57
CA PRO A 333 -32.25 -21.32 21.01
C PRO A 333 -31.00 -21.06 21.84
N PHE A 334 -30.34 -19.92 21.60
CA PHE A 334 -29.12 -19.51 22.31
C PHE A 334 -29.27 -19.57 23.84
N LEU A 335 -30.31 -18.92 24.37
CA LEU A 335 -30.56 -18.82 25.81
C LEU A 335 -30.90 -20.14 26.49
N THR A 336 -31.26 -21.18 25.73
CA THR A 336 -31.60 -22.51 26.24
C THR A 336 -30.53 -23.56 25.94
N SER A 337 -29.52 -23.21 25.14
CA SER A 337 -28.47 -24.14 24.71
C SER A 337 -27.37 -24.21 25.78
N PRO A 338 -26.75 -25.39 25.99
CA PRO A 338 -25.55 -25.49 26.80
C PRO A 338 -24.35 -24.94 26.02
N VAL A 339 -24.24 -23.62 25.94
CA VAL A 339 -23.29 -22.90 25.06
C VAL A 339 -21.82 -23.29 25.28
N ASP A 340 -21.50 -23.87 26.42
CA ASP A 340 -20.16 -24.33 26.80
C ASP A 340 -19.80 -25.70 26.21
N TYR A 341 -20.76 -26.41 25.58
CA TYR A 341 -20.60 -27.79 25.10
C TYR A 341 -21.14 -27.99 23.67
N ILE A 342 -21.07 -26.96 22.84
CA ILE A 342 -21.60 -26.94 21.45
C ILE A 342 -20.61 -26.37 20.44
N GLY A 343 -19.33 -26.73 20.60
CA GLY A 343 -18.26 -26.43 19.66
C GLY A 343 -18.64 -26.78 18.23
N CYS A 344 -18.32 -25.88 17.28
CA CYS A 344 -18.67 -26.11 15.88
C CYS A 344 -17.55 -26.82 15.12
N ASN A 345 -17.91 -27.83 14.33
CA ASN A 345 -16.97 -28.62 13.53
C ASN A 345 -17.12 -28.36 12.01
N LYS A 346 -17.46 -27.13 11.63
CA LYS A 346 -17.74 -26.76 10.24
C LYS A 346 -16.75 -25.71 9.73
N ILE A 347 -16.36 -25.82 8.47
CA ILE A 347 -15.68 -24.75 7.72
C ILE A 347 -16.65 -24.28 6.64
N ILE A 348 -16.94 -22.99 6.63
CA ILE A 348 -17.95 -22.37 5.79
C ILE A 348 -17.24 -21.47 4.78
N PHE A 349 -17.53 -21.66 3.50
CA PHE A 349 -17.01 -20.87 2.40
C PHE A 349 -18.13 -20.00 1.83
N VAL A 350 -17.90 -18.70 1.77
CA VAL A 350 -18.86 -17.74 1.22
C VAL A 350 -18.23 -17.00 0.06
N SER A 351 -18.92 -16.92 -1.07
CA SER A 351 -18.40 -16.21 -2.25
C SER A 351 -18.21 -14.72 -1.96
N GLU A 352 -17.32 -14.06 -2.71
CA GLU A 352 -17.02 -12.64 -2.53
C GLU A 352 -18.25 -11.72 -2.60
N ASP A 353 -19.23 -12.07 -3.42
CA ASP A 353 -20.48 -11.35 -3.60
C ASP A 353 -21.61 -11.86 -2.68
N PHE A 354 -21.29 -12.77 -1.75
CA PHE A 354 -22.21 -13.44 -0.84
C PHE A 354 -23.35 -14.20 -1.53
N SER A 355 -23.22 -14.51 -2.84
CA SER A 355 -24.22 -15.22 -3.62
C SER A 355 -24.26 -16.73 -3.34
N THR A 356 -23.15 -17.34 -2.94
CA THR A 356 -23.08 -18.77 -2.58
C THR A 356 -22.50 -18.96 -1.18
N VAL A 357 -23.03 -19.97 -0.49
CA VAL A 357 -22.52 -20.46 0.81
C VAL A 357 -22.38 -21.96 0.68
N ASP A 358 -21.16 -22.44 0.83
CA ASP A 358 -20.81 -23.86 0.86
C ASP A 358 -20.20 -24.18 2.23
N HIS A 359 -20.22 -25.45 2.64
CA HIS A 359 -19.54 -25.85 3.87
C HIS A 359 -19.01 -27.28 3.77
N ILE A 360 -18.00 -27.55 4.59
CA ILE A 360 -17.45 -28.88 4.82
C ILE A 360 -17.46 -29.17 6.31
N ASP A 361 -17.71 -30.43 6.65
CA ASP A 361 -17.61 -30.91 8.00
C ASP A 361 -16.19 -31.41 8.25
N ILE A 362 -15.64 -31.03 9.40
CA ILE A 362 -14.36 -31.49 9.89
C ILE A 362 -14.48 -32.97 10.25
N GLN A 363 -13.82 -33.84 9.47
CA GLN A 363 -13.93 -35.31 9.58
C GLN A 363 -12.93 -35.96 10.54
N ALA A 364 -12.08 -35.19 11.21
CA ALA A 364 -11.13 -35.73 12.18
C ALA A 364 -11.81 -36.14 13.49
N ASN A 365 -11.08 -36.90 14.33
CA ASN A 365 -11.48 -37.25 15.72
C ASN A 365 -12.31 -36.11 16.32
N PRO A 366 -13.57 -36.38 16.72
CA PRO A 366 -14.55 -35.32 16.95
C PRO A 366 -13.96 -34.30 17.92
N LEU A 367 -13.93 -33.04 17.49
CA LEU A 367 -13.56 -31.93 18.34
C LEU A 367 -14.39 -32.06 19.63
N PRO A 368 -13.77 -32.12 20.81
CA PRO A 368 -14.52 -32.21 22.05
C PRO A 368 -15.59 -31.11 22.10
N PRO A 369 -16.83 -31.41 22.50
CA PRO A 369 -17.95 -30.46 22.43
C PRO A 369 -17.67 -29.13 23.15
N GLU A 370 -16.78 -29.15 24.14
CA GLU A 370 -16.35 -28.01 24.92
C GLU A 370 -15.35 -27.08 24.21
N ARG A 371 -14.79 -27.49 23.06
CA ARG A 371 -13.81 -26.69 22.29
C ARG A 371 -14.50 -25.90 21.19
N GLY A 372 -14.23 -24.60 21.13
CA GLY A 372 -14.64 -23.73 20.04
C GLY A 372 -13.43 -23.08 19.36
N PHE A 373 -13.49 -22.89 18.04
CA PHE A 373 -12.45 -22.18 17.29
C PHE A 373 -12.46 -20.68 17.63
N SER A 374 -11.29 -20.14 17.99
CA SER A 374 -11.10 -18.72 18.35
C SER A 374 -10.36 -17.91 17.28
N SER A 375 -9.44 -18.53 16.52
CA SER A 375 -8.74 -17.87 15.41
C SER A 375 -8.15 -18.90 14.46
N PHE A 376 -7.88 -18.50 13.22
CA PHE A 376 -7.04 -19.28 12.31
C PHE A 376 -6.31 -18.38 11.32
N LYS A 377 -5.19 -18.84 10.78
CA LYS A 377 -4.47 -18.20 9.67
C LYS A 377 -3.95 -19.24 8.69
N PHE A 378 -3.80 -18.85 7.42
CA PHE A 378 -3.09 -19.66 6.43
C PHE A 378 -1.61 -19.74 6.76
N LEU A 379 -1.03 -20.92 6.60
CA LEU A 379 0.42 -21.09 6.69
C LEU A 379 1.07 -20.36 5.49
N PRO A 380 2.09 -19.52 5.69
CA PRO A 380 2.81 -18.89 4.59
C PRO A 380 3.34 -19.94 3.60
N ASP A 381 3.43 -19.58 2.32
CA ASP A 381 3.92 -20.43 1.22
C ASP A 381 3.13 -21.73 0.94
N SER A 382 2.13 -22.07 1.75
CA SER A 382 1.23 -23.22 1.53
C SER A 382 0.22 -23.04 0.37
N ASN A 383 0.21 -21.88 -0.29
CA ASN A 383 -0.77 -21.51 -1.31
C ASN A 383 -2.23 -21.69 -0.81
N GLU A 384 -2.47 -21.32 0.45
CA GLU A 384 -3.75 -21.46 1.15
C GLU A 384 -4.29 -22.90 1.26
N GLN A 385 -3.41 -23.90 1.18
CA GLN A 385 -3.77 -25.32 1.35
C GLN A 385 -3.66 -25.81 2.80
N MET A 386 -2.99 -25.06 3.67
CA MET A 386 -2.81 -25.39 5.08
C MET A 386 -3.19 -24.19 5.96
N ILE A 387 -3.94 -24.45 7.02
CA ILE A 387 -4.22 -23.46 8.07
C ILE A 387 -3.74 -23.98 9.43
N VAL A 388 -3.41 -23.05 10.30
CA VAL A 388 -3.20 -23.29 11.72
C VAL A 388 -4.34 -22.60 12.45
N ALA A 389 -5.03 -23.35 13.31
CA ALA A 389 -6.23 -22.89 14.00
C ALA A 389 -6.10 -23.11 15.51
N LEU A 390 -6.69 -22.19 16.27
CA LEU A 390 -6.73 -22.20 17.72
C LEU A 390 -8.12 -22.59 18.19
N THR A 391 -8.17 -23.44 19.21
CA THR A 391 -9.41 -23.83 19.89
C THR A 391 -9.29 -23.59 21.38
N THR A 392 -10.36 -23.06 21.99
CA THR A 392 -10.39 -22.71 23.42
C THR A 392 -11.61 -23.35 24.09
N VAL A 393 -11.57 -23.50 25.41
CA VAL A 393 -12.60 -24.15 26.25
C VAL A 393 -13.04 -23.22 27.37
N GLU A 394 -14.36 -23.10 27.57
CA GLU A 394 -14.98 -22.31 28.63
C GLU A 394 -16.05 -23.15 29.35
N THR A 395 -15.67 -24.11 30.20
CA THR A 395 -16.66 -24.92 30.95
C THR A 395 -16.74 -24.51 32.44
N PRO A 396 -17.94 -24.54 33.05
CA PRO A 396 -18.11 -24.26 34.48
C PRO A 396 -17.44 -25.30 35.41
N GLU A 397 -17.19 -26.51 34.93
CA GLU A 397 -16.79 -27.69 35.73
C GLU A 397 -15.27 -27.84 35.94
N ASN A 398 -14.42 -27.06 35.25
CA ASN A 398 -12.99 -26.94 35.56
C ASN A 398 -12.69 -26.20 36.89
N LYS A 399 -13.70 -26.13 37.78
CA LYS A 399 -13.57 -25.77 39.19
C LYS A 399 -13.31 -26.97 40.12
N ASN A 400 -13.54 -28.23 39.73
CA ASN A 400 -13.27 -29.41 40.59
C ASN A 400 -13.26 -30.76 39.81
N LEU A 401 -12.09 -31.30 39.45
CA LEU A 401 -11.66 -32.72 39.56
C LEU A 401 -10.58 -33.10 38.51
N ALA A 402 -9.41 -33.53 39.01
CA ALA A 402 -8.48 -34.39 38.29
C ALA A 402 -8.95 -35.87 38.33
N ILE A 403 -8.63 -36.68 37.31
CA ILE A 403 -8.16 -38.10 37.38
C ILE A 403 -7.84 -38.67 35.97
N ALA A 404 -6.75 -39.43 35.93
CA ALA A 404 -5.95 -40.03 34.84
C ALA A 404 -6.57 -41.13 33.93
N LYS A 405 -5.96 -41.38 32.74
CA LYS A 405 -5.06 -42.53 32.47
C LYS A 405 -4.55 -42.60 31.01
N PRO A 406 -3.33 -43.13 30.78
CA PRO A 406 -2.70 -43.29 29.47
C PRO A 406 -3.21 -44.55 28.74
N PHE A 407 -3.34 -44.50 27.42
CA PHE A 407 -3.53 -45.70 26.61
C PHE A 407 -2.55 -45.78 25.44
N VAL A 408 -1.97 -46.97 25.29
CA VAL A 408 -0.93 -47.38 24.35
C VAL A 408 -1.58 -47.91 23.06
N ALA A 409 -1.00 -47.62 21.90
CA ALA A 409 -1.12 -48.51 20.73
C ALA A 409 0.19 -48.59 19.91
N ARG A 410 0.53 -49.84 19.57
CA ARG A 410 1.77 -50.35 18.97
C ARG A 410 1.79 -50.28 17.43
N LYS A 411 3.00 -50.10 16.86
CA LYS A 411 3.76 -50.92 15.86
C LYS A 411 2.94 -51.93 14.99
N VAL A 412 3.12 -52.17 13.68
CA VAL A 412 4.20 -52.24 12.64
C VAL A 412 3.48 -52.42 11.25
N PRO A 413 4.06 -52.71 10.04
CA PRO A 413 5.46 -52.79 9.58
C PRO A 413 5.81 -52.22 8.16
N ASN A 414 7.12 -52.04 7.98
CA ASN A 414 7.97 -52.09 6.77
C ASN A 414 7.34 -52.35 5.39
N LEU A 415 7.88 -51.62 4.40
CA LEU A 415 8.36 -52.20 3.15
C LEU A 415 9.70 -51.56 2.75
N GLU A 416 10.62 -52.42 2.34
CA GLU A 416 12.07 -52.24 2.26
C GLU A 416 12.55 -51.50 0.99
N LYS A 417 13.72 -50.86 1.16
CA LYS A 417 14.89 -50.73 0.25
C LYS A 417 14.69 -50.90 -1.27
N LEU A 418 15.29 -49.98 -2.02
CA LEU A 418 16.17 -50.28 -3.17
C LEU A 418 17.02 -49.06 -3.57
N GLU A 419 18.32 -49.16 -3.30
CA GLU A 419 19.46 -48.56 -4.01
C GLU A 419 20.42 -49.74 -4.30
N PRO A 420 21.39 -49.71 -5.25
CA PRO A 420 22.22 -48.55 -5.64
C PRO A 420 22.71 -48.50 -7.12
N ASP A 421 23.65 -47.57 -7.34
CA ASP A 421 24.76 -47.53 -8.31
C ASP A 421 24.57 -46.80 -9.66
N HIS A 422 25.27 -45.65 -9.78
CA HIS A 422 26.51 -45.59 -10.58
C HIS A 422 27.41 -44.42 -10.17
N GLN A 423 28.64 -44.75 -9.78
CA GLN A 423 29.79 -43.85 -9.70
C GLN A 423 30.23 -43.46 -11.12
N ILE A 424 30.52 -42.18 -11.35
CA ILE A 424 31.64 -41.77 -12.24
C ILE A 424 32.38 -40.63 -11.55
N GLU A 425 33.67 -40.89 -11.33
CA GLU A 425 34.68 -40.02 -10.76
C GLU A 425 35.38 -39.19 -11.87
N ARG A 426 35.90 -38.02 -11.47
CA ARG A 426 37.09 -37.30 -11.98
C ARG A 426 37.03 -36.36 -13.20
N SER A 427 37.18 -35.07 -12.86
CA SER A 427 38.41 -34.26 -13.04
C SER A 427 38.42 -33.13 -14.06
N ALA A 428 39.12 -32.06 -13.63
CA ALA A 428 39.78 -30.99 -14.37
C ALA A 428 38.89 -29.97 -15.11
N VAL A 429 38.80 -28.75 -14.58
CA VAL A 429 39.48 -27.56 -15.15
C VAL A 429 39.71 -26.55 -14.00
N GLU A 430 40.97 -26.39 -13.60
CA GLU A 430 41.49 -25.20 -12.92
C GLU A 430 41.91 -24.16 -13.97
N GLU A 431 41.90 -22.89 -13.54
CA GLU A 431 42.68 -21.74 -14.05
C GLU A 431 42.28 -21.00 -15.35
N PHE A 432 42.58 -19.69 -15.29
CA PHE A 432 42.59 -18.63 -16.30
C PHE A 432 41.34 -17.76 -16.47
N ALA A 433 41.31 -16.63 -15.76
CA ALA A 433 41.31 -15.29 -16.36
C ALA A 433 41.44 -14.17 -15.29
N THR A 434 42.56 -14.14 -14.56
CA THR A 434 43.21 -12.88 -14.20
C THR A 434 44.12 -12.52 -15.37
N ASP A 435 43.80 -11.42 -16.06
CA ASP A 435 44.63 -10.61 -16.97
C ASP A 435 43.79 -10.12 -18.15
N ALA A 436 43.07 -9.03 -17.92
CA ALA A 436 42.63 -8.09 -18.95
C ALA A 436 42.41 -6.71 -18.32
N VAL A 437 43.45 -6.18 -17.67
CA VAL A 437 43.61 -4.75 -17.40
C VAL A 437 44.92 -4.35 -18.05
N GLU A 438 44.88 -4.17 -19.36
CA GLU A 438 45.72 -3.24 -20.13
C GLU A 438 45.30 -3.33 -21.60
N CYS A 439 45.34 -2.19 -22.30
CA CYS A 439 44.95 -1.99 -23.70
C CYS A 439 43.46 -1.86 -24.02
N LEU A 440 42.87 -0.71 -23.65
CA LEU A 440 42.03 0.03 -24.61
C LEU A 440 42.01 1.56 -24.37
N SER A 441 43.07 2.10 -23.78
CA SER A 441 43.40 3.53 -23.82
C SER A 441 44.60 3.76 -24.74
N PHE A 442 44.41 3.90 -26.07
CA PHE A 442 45.29 4.79 -26.87
C PHE A 442 44.89 5.07 -28.34
N TYR A 443 43.97 4.34 -28.98
CA TYR A 443 43.67 4.61 -30.40
C TYR A 443 42.19 4.46 -30.73
N MET A 444 41.46 5.58 -30.64
CA MET A 444 40.42 6.06 -31.58
C MET A 444 39.98 7.47 -31.14
N LEU A 445 40.93 8.40 -31.07
CA LEU A 445 40.65 9.84 -30.99
C LEU A 445 40.87 10.42 -32.39
N THR A 446 39.78 10.71 -33.09
CA THR A 446 39.77 11.79 -34.09
C THR A 446 38.48 12.62 -34.10
N ASP A 447 37.37 12.17 -33.49
CA ASP A 447 36.09 12.89 -33.56
C ASP A 447 35.37 13.13 -32.21
N VAL A 448 36.07 13.09 -31.08
CA VAL A 448 35.45 13.48 -29.78
C VAL A 448 35.60 14.99 -29.59
N ILE A 449 34.46 15.69 -29.47
CA ILE A 449 34.43 17.11 -29.09
C ILE A 449 35.03 17.24 -27.69
N ASP A 450 36.19 17.88 -27.58
CA ASP A 450 36.76 18.30 -26.31
C ASP A 450 35.89 19.42 -25.73
N THR A 451 35.10 19.10 -24.71
CA THR A 451 34.22 20.05 -24.04
C THR A 451 34.98 21.10 -23.22
N ASP A 452 36.27 20.89 -22.97
CA ASP A 452 37.14 21.77 -22.18
C ASP A 452 38.04 22.66 -23.05
N ALA A 453 38.10 22.45 -24.37
CA ALA A 453 38.91 23.23 -25.33
C ALA A 453 38.62 24.75 -25.34
N GLY A 454 37.51 25.19 -24.74
CA GLY A 454 37.18 26.62 -24.57
C GLY A 454 37.85 27.29 -23.35
N TYR A 455 38.52 26.53 -22.48
CA TYR A 455 39.05 26.99 -21.19
C TYR A 455 40.56 26.85 -21.03
N ASP A 456 41.29 26.51 -22.10
CA ASP A 456 42.75 26.26 -22.11
C ASP A 456 43.60 27.39 -21.49
N ASN A 457 43.07 28.62 -21.41
CA ASN A 457 43.74 29.78 -20.80
C ASN A 457 43.23 30.16 -19.40
N ASN A 458 42.34 29.38 -18.79
CA ASN A 458 41.78 29.69 -17.47
C ASN A 458 42.37 28.77 -16.39
N LEU A 459 43.43 29.27 -15.72
CA LEU A 459 44.12 28.62 -14.61
C LEU A 459 43.19 28.13 -13.48
N ILE A 460 41.99 28.71 -13.34
CA ILE A 460 41.00 28.32 -12.32
C ILE A 460 40.35 26.97 -12.65
N HIS A 461 40.28 26.59 -13.94
CA HIS A 461 39.63 25.35 -14.37
C HIS A 461 40.57 24.13 -14.44
N MET A 462 41.89 24.34 -14.35
CA MET A 462 42.92 23.29 -14.32
C MET A 462 42.64 22.14 -15.31
N THR A 463 42.24 22.48 -16.55
CA THR A 463 41.77 21.51 -17.56
C THR A 463 42.82 20.45 -17.87
N GLU A 464 44.10 20.82 -17.80
CA GLU A 464 45.25 19.90 -17.94
C GLU A 464 45.25 18.75 -16.92
N TYR A 465 44.71 18.96 -15.71
CA TYR A 465 44.71 17.97 -14.63
C TYR A 465 43.37 17.24 -14.47
N VAL A 466 42.31 17.63 -15.20
CA VAL A 466 40.96 17.07 -15.01
C VAL A 466 40.94 15.55 -15.15
N ASN A 467 41.64 15.01 -16.15
CA ASN A 467 41.73 13.56 -16.37
C ASN A 467 42.49 12.83 -15.25
N ASP A 468 43.58 13.43 -14.76
CA ASP A 468 44.37 12.85 -13.66
C ASP A 468 43.63 12.93 -12.32
N ILE A 469 42.93 14.03 -12.06
CA ILE A 469 42.04 14.19 -10.90
C ILE A 469 40.92 13.15 -10.95
N PHE A 470 40.27 12.97 -12.09
CA PHE A 470 39.21 11.99 -12.23
C PHE A 470 39.73 10.56 -12.04
N ARG A 471 40.89 10.22 -12.64
CA ARG A 471 41.55 8.93 -12.44
C ARG A 471 41.86 8.69 -10.95
N TYR A 472 42.40 9.70 -10.26
CA TYR A 472 42.67 9.64 -8.83
C TYR A 472 41.40 9.43 -7.99
N LEU A 473 40.29 10.10 -8.32
CA LEU A 473 39.00 9.88 -7.66
C LEU A 473 38.48 8.45 -7.89
N VAL A 474 38.63 7.90 -9.10
CA VAL A 474 38.24 6.50 -9.39
C VAL A 474 39.10 5.49 -8.61
N GLU A 475 40.39 5.78 -8.42
CA GLU A 475 41.26 4.95 -7.58
C GLU A 475 40.85 5.00 -6.10
N LEU A 476 40.53 6.19 -5.59
CA LEU A 476 40.11 6.38 -4.21
C LEU A 476 38.75 5.75 -3.90
N GLU A 477 37.78 5.81 -4.81
CA GLU A 477 36.48 5.15 -4.56
C GLU A 477 36.60 3.63 -4.45
N ARG A 478 37.59 3.02 -5.14
CA ARG A 478 37.90 1.59 -5.04
C ARG A 478 38.60 1.24 -3.74
N LYS A 479 39.41 2.17 -3.21
CA LYS A 479 40.15 2.00 -1.96
C LYS A 479 39.25 2.05 -0.72
N PHE A 480 38.14 2.80 -0.78
CA PHE A 480 37.23 3.00 0.34
C PHE A 480 35.78 2.59 0.00
N PRO A 481 35.52 1.29 -0.27
CA PRO A 481 34.18 0.80 -0.55
C PRO A 481 33.33 0.73 0.72
N ILE A 482 32.00 0.79 0.53
CA ILE A 482 31.05 0.36 1.56
C ILE A 482 30.59 -1.05 1.21
N GLU A 483 30.65 -1.96 2.18
CA GLU A 483 30.23 -3.34 2.01
C GLU A 483 28.72 -3.45 1.89
N LYS A 484 28.27 -4.34 1.00
CA LYS A 484 26.86 -4.69 0.91
C LYS A 484 26.44 -5.37 2.22
N GLU A 485 25.29 -4.95 2.75
CA GLU A 485 24.67 -5.57 3.93
C GLU A 485 25.49 -5.43 5.24
N TYR A 486 26.37 -4.44 5.39
CA TYR A 486 27.19 -4.24 6.59
C TYR A 486 26.39 -4.15 7.91
N MET A 487 25.12 -3.74 7.87
CA MET A 487 24.24 -3.69 9.04
C MET A 487 23.77 -5.04 9.56
N ALA A 488 23.92 -6.13 8.81
CA ALA A 488 23.61 -7.48 9.29
C ALA A 488 24.43 -7.84 10.55
N GLU A 489 25.56 -7.16 10.77
CA GLU A 489 26.44 -7.33 11.92
C GLU A 489 26.05 -6.47 13.15
N HIS A 490 24.90 -5.79 13.10
CA HIS A 490 24.36 -5.01 14.21
C HIS A 490 23.07 -5.61 14.75
N LYS A 491 23.09 -6.05 16.02
CA LYS A 491 21.89 -6.56 16.71
C LYS A 491 20.91 -5.47 17.17
N ASP A 492 21.39 -4.25 17.42
CA ASP A 492 20.61 -3.13 18.00
C ASP A 492 20.32 -2.01 16.97
N LEU A 493 20.72 -2.18 15.71
CA LEU A 493 20.47 -1.24 14.62
C LEU A 493 19.78 -1.92 13.46
N THR A 494 18.87 -1.22 12.81
CA THR A 494 18.25 -1.67 11.56
C THR A 494 18.59 -0.71 10.41
N PRO A 495 18.56 -1.18 9.15
CA PRO A 495 18.64 -0.34 7.96
C PRO A 495 17.74 0.89 8.02
N HIS A 496 16.51 0.72 8.53
CA HIS A 496 15.55 1.80 8.66
C HIS A 496 16.04 2.91 9.61
N MET A 497 16.66 2.57 10.74
CA MET A 497 17.17 3.56 11.69
C MET A 497 18.29 4.43 11.08
N ARG A 498 19.11 3.86 10.19
CA ARG A 498 20.09 4.64 9.42
C ARG A 498 19.42 5.54 8.40
N SER A 499 18.41 5.08 7.67
CA SER A 499 17.64 5.94 6.77
C SER A 499 16.99 7.11 7.52
N VAL A 500 16.44 6.88 8.72
CA VAL A 500 15.88 7.94 9.59
C VAL A 500 16.98 8.92 10.02
N LEU A 501 18.15 8.43 10.46
CA LEU A 501 19.28 9.29 10.81
C LEU A 501 19.75 10.13 9.62
N VAL A 502 19.95 9.52 8.45
CA VAL A 502 20.46 10.22 7.25
C VAL A 502 19.43 11.26 6.76
N ASN A 503 18.14 10.95 6.82
CA ASN A 503 17.10 11.95 6.52
C ASN A 503 17.17 13.13 7.50
N TRP A 504 17.31 12.87 8.79
CA TRP A 504 17.46 13.92 9.78
C TRP A 504 18.75 14.74 9.58
N ILE A 505 19.88 14.11 9.24
CA ILE A 505 21.13 14.80 8.90
C ILE A 505 20.96 15.67 7.66
N ASN A 506 20.17 15.23 6.67
CA ASN A 506 19.82 16.04 5.51
C ASN A 506 19.04 17.30 5.94
N GLU A 507 18.10 17.20 6.87
CA GLU A 507 17.37 18.37 7.39
C GLU A 507 18.32 19.35 8.11
N VAL A 508 19.16 18.82 9.02
CA VAL A 508 20.11 19.63 9.79
C VAL A 508 21.11 20.35 8.88
N HIS A 509 21.63 19.70 7.83
CA HIS A 509 22.58 20.36 6.91
C HIS A 509 21.93 21.55 6.18
N TYR A 510 20.65 21.44 5.81
CA TYR A 510 19.92 22.53 5.18
C TYR A 510 19.67 23.68 6.17
N ASP A 511 19.30 23.38 7.41
CA ASP A 511 19.08 24.39 8.45
C ASP A 511 20.35 25.18 8.76
N PHE A 512 21.51 24.50 8.77
CA PHE A 512 22.82 25.12 8.92
C PHE A 512 23.37 25.75 7.63
N ARG A 513 22.65 25.61 6.50
CA ARG A 513 23.04 26.12 5.16
C ARG A 513 24.42 25.62 4.70
N LEU A 514 24.72 24.37 5.01
CA LEU A 514 25.96 23.70 4.62
C LEU A 514 25.93 23.31 3.14
N ILE A 515 27.10 23.18 2.52
CA ILE A 515 27.22 22.74 1.13
C ILE A 515 26.91 21.24 1.00
N PRO A 516 26.44 20.76 -0.17
CA PRO A 516 26.09 19.34 -0.35
C PRO A 516 27.24 18.38 -0.07
N GLU A 517 28.47 18.76 -0.36
CA GLU A 517 29.68 17.98 -0.02
C GLU A 517 29.72 17.61 1.46
N THR A 518 29.40 18.55 2.33
CA THR A 518 29.34 18.32 3.78
C THR A 518 28.33 17.23 4.12
N TYR A 519 27.14 17.23 3.49
CA TYR A 519 26.15 16.19 3.68
C TYR A 519 26.65 14.82 3.21
N TYR A 520 27.14 14.70 1.97
CA TYR A 520 27.60 13.41 1.43
C TYR A 520 28.80 12.86 2.20
N LEU A 521 29.72 13.72 2.65
CA LEU A 521 30.84 13.32 3.50
C LEU A 521 30.34 12.83 4.86
N SER A 522 29.35 13.49 5.45
CA SER A 522 28.74 13.04 6.71
C SER A 522 28.16 11.63 6.60
N VAL A 523 27.39 11.36 5.54
CA VAL A 523 26.81 10.04 5.27
C VAL A 523 27.93 9.00 5.07
N ALA A 524 28.96 9.34 4.29
CA ALA A 524 30.10 8.45 4.08
C ALA A 524 30.85 8.12 5.39
N LEU A 525 30.99 9.08 6.31
CA LEU A 525 31.61 8.84 7.62
C LEU A 525 30.75 7.98 8.52
N ILE A 526 29.42 8.18 8.52
CA ILE A 526 28.47 7.35 9.27
C ILE A 526 28.57 5.90 8.79
N ASP A 527 28.44 5.67 7.48
CA ASP A 527 28.43 4.32 6.91
C ASP A 527 29.77 3.58 7.13
N ARG A 528 30.91 4.25 6.91
CA ARG A 528 32.23 3.66 7.17
C ARG A 528 32.43 3.30 8.64
N TYR A 529 32.00 4.18 9.55
CA TYR A 529 32.12 3.94 10.97
C TYR A 529 31.27 2.74 11.41
N LEU A 530 30.02 2.66 10.94
CA LEU A 530 29.12 1.55 11.27
C LEU A 530 29.61 0.22 10.68
N GLN A 531 30.07 0.20 9.42
CA GLN A 531 30.64 -1.00 8.80
C GLN A 531 31.79 -1.60 9.62
N GLN A 532 32.68 -0.77 10.15
CA GLN A 532 33.82 -1.26 10.91
C GLN A 532 33.46 -1.58 12.38
N ARG A 533 32.48 -0.86 12.95
CA ARG A 533 32.08 -1.01 14.36
C ARG A 533 30.84 -1.87 14.53
N LYS A 534 31.04 -3.19 14.48
CA LYS A 534 30.00 -4.22 14.72
C LYS A 534 29.25 -4.02 16.04
N ASN A 535 27.98 -4.41 16.08
CA ASN A 535 27.10 -4.27 17.26
C ASN A 535 27.08 -2.87 17.90
N PHE A 536 27.03 -1.81 17.09
CA PHE A 536 26.87 -0.45 17.58
C PHE A 536 25.49 -0.27 18.23
N SER A 537 25.42 0.47 19.34
CA SER A 537 24.14 0.66 20.05
C SER A 537 23.36 1.84 19.49
N ARG A 538 22.03 1.66 19.34
CA ARG A 538 21.12 2.72 18.86
C ARG A 538 21.15 4.00 19.68
N LYS A 539 21.46 3.90 20.98
CA LYS A 539 21.53 5.05 21.90
C LYS A 539 22.57 6.10 21.48
N PHE A 540 23.58 5.70 20.72
CA PHE A 540 24.65 6.58 20.24
C PHE A 540 24.54 6.92 18.75
N LEU A 541 23.46 6.49 18.08
CA LEU A 541 23.30 6.66 16.63
C LEU A 541 23.15 8.15 16.24
N GLN A 542 22.35 8.92 16.98
CA GLN A 542 22.22 10.36 16.76
C GLN A 542 23.52 11.10 17.08
N LEU A 543 24.22 10.71 18.17
CA LEU A 543 25.54 11.24 18.51
C LEU A 543 26.56 11.00 17.39
N LEU A 544 26.57 9.80 16.80
CA LEU A 544 27.40 9.50 15.62
C LEU A 544 27.06 10.44 14.45
N GLY A 545 25.77 10.60 14.15
CA GLY A 545 25.31 11.47 13.06
C GLY A 545 25.77 12.92 13.21
N VAL A 546 25.50 13.56 14.35
CA VAL A 546 25.92 14.97 14.56
C VAL A 546 27.43 15.14 14.60
N THR A 547 28.15 14.15 15.11
CA THR A 547 29.61 14.18 15.14
C THR A 547 30.18 14.05 13.73
N ALA A 548 29.62 13.17 12.90
CA ALA A 548 30.00 13.04 11.50
C ALA A 548 29.73 14.34 10.72
N LEU A 549 28.60 15.00 10.97
CA LEU A 549 28.28 16.30 10.35
C LEU A 549 29.19 17.43 10.81
N LEU A 550 29.54 17.47 12.11
CA LEU A 550 30.54 18.39 12.63
C LEU A 550 31.91 18.18 11.94
N LEU A 551 32.37 16.93 11.84
CA LEU A 551 33.63 16.60 11.18
C LEU A 551 33.65 16.96 9.70
N ALA A 552 32.58 16.62 8.98
CA ALA A 552 32.44 16.98 7.58
C ALA A 552 32.42 18.50 7.39
N SER A 553 31.74 19.24 8.28
CA SER A 553 31.71 20.71 8.20
C SER A 553 33.10 21.31 8.41
N LYS A 554 33.90 20.79 9.36
CA LYS A 554 35.28 21.25 9.56
C LYS A 554 36.18 21.00 8.35
N TYR A 555 35.84 20.01 7.54
CA TYR A 555 36.61 19.62 6.37
C TYR A 555 36.22 20.42 5.12
N GLU A 556 34.92 20.57 4.86
CA GLU A 556 34.37 21.16 3.63
C GLU A 556 34.07 22.66 3.75
N GLU A 557 33.67 23.14 4.93
CA GLU A 557 33.18 24.52 5.09
C GLU A 557 34.31 25.51 5.36
N THR A 558 34.20 26.69 4.76
CA THR A 558 35.09 27.82 5.10
C THR A 558 34.87 28.28 6.54
N LYS A 559 33.65 28.15 7.06
CA LYS A 559 33.27 28.52 8.43
C LYS A 559 32.37 27.43 9.03
N PRO A 560 32.94 26.39 9.63
CA PRO A 560 32.16 25.32 10.23
C PRO A 560 31.36 25.83 11.44
N PRO A 561 30.13 25.32 11.68
CA PRO A 561 29.38 25.62 12.89
C PRO A 561 30.14 25.16 14.15
N SER A 562 29.89 25.85 15.25
CA SER A 562 30.47 25.52 16.55
C SER A 562 29.89 24.22 17.09
N ILE A 563 30.67 23.51 17.92
CA ILE A 563 30.20 22.29 18.60
C ILE A 563 28.94 22.51 19.44
N HIS A 564 28.73 23.74 19.94
CA HIS A 564 27.56 24.10 20.74
C HIS A 564 26.28 24.16 19.90
N GLU A 565 26.36 24.52 18.62
CA GLU A 565 25.20 24.47 17.71
C GLU A 565 24.74 23.03 17.47
N PHE A 566 25.68 22.09 17.34
CA PHE A 566 25.36 20.66 17.24
C PHE A 566 24.79 20.07 18.53
N VAL A 567 25.23 20.56 19.70
CA VAL A 567 24.62 20.18 20.98
C VAL A 567 23.17 20.70 21.05
N ASN A 568 22.96 21.95 20.67
CA ASN A 568 21.65 22.59 20.71
C ASN A 568 20.64 21.90 19.78
N ILE A 569 21.03 21.52 18.55
CA ILE A 569 20.10 20.87 17.61
C ILE A 569 19.70 19.45 18.01
N THR A 570 20.44 18.83 18.92
CA THR A 570 20.05 17.56 19.58
C THR A 570 19.19 17.77 20.82
N ASP A 571 18.65 18.98 21.02
CA ASP A 571 17.92 19.39 22.22
C ASP A 571 18.72 19.10 23.51
N ASN A 572 20.03 19.34 23.46
CA ASN A 572 20.96 19.06 24.56
C ASN A 572 21.00 17.59 25.02
N SER A 573 20.58 16.65 24.17
CA SER A 573 20.67 15.21 24.45
C SER A 573 22.10 14.74 24.68
N TYR A 574 23.10 15.50 24.18
CA TYR A 574 24.52 15.22 24.34
C TYR A 574 25.29 16.48 24.71
N THR A 575 26.35 16.31 25.48
CA THR A 575 27.27 17.39 25.85
C THR A 575 28.36 17.60 24.79
N ALA A 576 28.94 18.81 24.75
CA ALA A 576 30.09 19.10 23.89
C ALA A 576 31.32 18.21 24.18
N HIS A 577 31.40 17.64 25.39
CA HIS A 577 32.44 16.67 25.75
C HIS A 577 32.18 15.30 25.09
N GLU A 578 30.94 14.83 25.07
CA GLU A 578 30.56 13.57 24.43
C GLU A 578 30.74 13.64 22.91
N VAL A 579 30.34 14.75 22.29
CA VAL A 579 30.58 15.00 20.85
C VAL A 579 32.09 14.98 20.55
N ARG A 580 32.94 15.65 21.35
CA ARG A 580 34.40 15.57 21.21
C ARG A 580 34.96 14.16 21.37
N LYS A 581 34.43 13.39 22.32
CA LYS A 581 34.87 12.00 22.53
C LYS A 581 34.48 11.10 21.36
N MET A 582 33.29 11.31 20.78
CA MET A 582 32.86 10.60 19.59
C MET A 582 33.68 11.04 18.37
N GLU A 583 34.03 12.32 18.26
CA GLU A 583 34.87 12.86 17.19
C GLU A 583 36.24 12.19 17.16
N ILE A 584 36.91 12.12 18.33
CA ILE A 584 38.20 11.44 18.48
C ILE A 584 38.09 9.96 18.09
N LYS A 585 37.00 9.29 18.46
CA LYS A 585 36.77 7.90 18.05
C LYS A 585 36.66 7.82 16.53
N LEU A 586 35.75 8.60 15.93
CA LEU A 586 35.48 8.55 14.49
C LEU A 586 36.75 8.80 13.67
N LEU A 587 37.54 9.82 14.03
CA LEU A 587 38.82 10.12 13.38
C LEU A 587 39.84 8.98 13.49
N HIS A 588 39.97 8.36 14.66
CA HIS A 588 40.84 7.18 14.80
C HIS A 588 40.37 6.00 13.94
N TYR A 589 39.05 5.76 13.88
CA TYR A 589 38.50 4.67 13.06
C TYR A 589 38.74 4.88 11.57
N VAL A 590 38.55 6.10 11.07
CA VAL A 590 38.83 6.41 9.66
C VAL A 590 40.30 6.68 9.38
N GLU A 591 41.19 6.46 10.34
CA GLU A 591 42.64 6.70 10.27
C GLU A 591 42.97 8.13 9.79
N PHE A 592 42.18 9.11 10.23
CA PHE A 592 42.24 10.50 9.79
C PHE A 592 42.10 10.67 8.26
N ASN A 593 41.62 9.65 7.55
CA ASN A 593 41.43 9.67 6.12
C ASN A 593 39.96 9.96 5.75
N LEU A 594 39.70 11.24 5.48
CA LEU A 594 38.40 11.77 5.07
C LEU A 594 38.25 11.88 3.54
N ASN A 595 39.27 11.47 2.78
CA ASN A 595 39.38 11.71 1.33
C ASN A 595 38.55 10.75 0.46
N ARG A 596 37.44 10.19 0.97
CA ARG A 596 36.57 9.33 0.16
C ARG A 596 35.85 10.21 -0.88
N PRO A 597 35.94 9.91 -2.18
CA PRO A 597 35.22 10.65 -3.22
C PRO A 597 33.71 10.65 -3.00
N LEU A 598 33.09 11.81 -3.16
CA LEU A 598 31.67 12.01 -2.99
C LEU A 598 30.93 11.92 -4.33
N PRO A 599 29.69 11.39 -4.38
CA PRO A 599 28.92 11.28 -5.62
C PRO A 599 28.75 12.63 -6.35
N ILE A 600 28.69 13.73 -5.60
CA ILE A 600 28.52 15.08 -6.15
C ILE A 600 29.72 15.56 -6.98
N HIS A 601 30.94 15.08 -6.70
CA HIS A 601 32.13 15.43 -7.48
C HIS A 601 32.05 14.82 -8.90
N PHE A 602 31.66 13.55 -8.98
CA PHE A 602 31.43 12.86 -10.26
C PHE A 602 30.27 13.49 -11.03
N LEU A 603 29.15 13.81 -10.35
CA LEU A 603 27.99 14.39 -11.01
C LEU A 603 28.29 15.71 -11.71
N ARG A 604 29.14 16.58 -11.12
CA ARG A 604 29.55 17.84 -11.77
C ARG A 604 30.27 17.60 -13.08
N HIS A 605 31.18 16.64 -13.11
CA HIS A 605 31.91 16.27 -14.32
C HIS A 605 30.96 15.68 -15.37
N PHE A 606 30.10 14.73 -14.98
CA PHE A 606 29.16 14.10 -15.90
C PHE A 606 28.09 15.05 -16.42
N SER A 607 27.69 16.04 -15.62
CA SER A 607 26.74 17.08 -16.06
C SER A 607 27.32 17.96 -17.16
N LYS A 608 28.64 18.25 -17.12
CA LYS A 608 29.33 18.96 -18.20
C LYS A 608 29.39 18.11 -19.47
N ALA A 609 29.80 16.84 -19.35
CA ALA A 609 29.84 15.90 -20.48
C ALA A 609 28.45 15.68 -21.11
N ALA A 610 27.39 15.74 -20.30
CA ALA A 610 25.99 15.65 -20.73
C ALA A 610 25.44 16.94 -21.37
N ASN A 611 26.18 18.05 -21.33
CA ASN A 611 25.67 19.39 -21.60
C ASN A 611 24.36 19.69 -20.83
N ALA A 612 24.33 19.28 -19.55
CA ALA A 612 23.13 19.32 -18.74
C ALA A 612 22.74 20.77 -18.36
N THR A 613 21.47 21.12 -18.58
CA THR A 613 20.88 22.36 -18.08
C THR A 613 20.80 22.35 -16.54
N GLU A 614 20.61 23.52 -15.93
CA GLU A 614 20.43 23.64 -14.47
C GLU A 614 19.31 22.74 -13.93
N ASN A 615 18.23 22.55 -14.70
CA ASN A 615 17.12 21.68 -14.33
C ASN A 615 17.53 20.20 -14.30
N ILE A 616 18.30 19.75 -15.31
CA ILE A 616 18.81 18.37 -15.40
C ILE A 616 19.79 18.11 -14.25
N HIS A 617 20.71 19.05 -14.02
CA HIS A 617 21.66 18.96 -12.92
C HIS A 617 20.96 18.96 -11.55
N GLY A 618 19.94 19.80 -11.38
CA GLY A 618 19.11 19.85 -10.17
C GLY A 618 18.37 18.54 -9.90
N ALA A 619 17.76 17.96 -10.94
CA ALA A 619 17.09 16.66 -10.84
C ALA A 619 18.07 15.53 -10.48
N ALA A 620 19.25 15.51 -11.08
CA ALA A 620 20.28 14.52 -10.77
C ALA A 620 20.81 14.64 -9.34
N LYS A 621 20.97 15.86 -8.79
CA LYS A 621 21.31 16.05 -7.37
C LYS A 621 20.24 15.48 -6.44
N TYR A 622 18.98 15.75 -6.75
CA TYR A 622 17.86 15.21 -5.97
C TYR A 622 17.86 13.67 -5.95
N PHE A 623 18.15 13.03 -7.09
CA PHE A 623 18.27 11.58 -7.16
C PHE A 623 19.44 11.04 -6.32
N LEU A 624 20.59 11.72 -6.30
CA LEU A 624 21.70 11.38 -5.40
C LEU A 624 21.33 11.49 -3.91
N GLU A 625 20.58 12.52 -3.53
CA GLU A 625 20.10 12.65 -2.14
C GLU A 625 19.16 11.48 -1.78
N LEU A 626 18.28 11.04 -2.69
CA LEU A 626 17.40 9.89 -2.47
C LEU A 626 18.17 8.57 -2.36
N ILE A 627 19.17 8.35 -3.24
CA ILE A 627 20.05 7.18 -3.18
C ILE A 627 20.75 7.11 -1.82
N SER A 628 21.16 8.26 -1.26
CA SER A 628 21.86 8.32 0.02
C SER A 628 20.99 7.83 1.19
N LEU A 629 19.66 7.91 1.08
CA LEU A 629 18.72 7.40 2.09
C LEU A 629 18.53 5.88 2.04
N GLU A 630 18.61 5.29 0.85
CA GLU A 630 18.28 3.88 0.64
C GLU A 630 19.46 2.97 0.99
N TYR A 631 19.29 2.19 2.06
CA TYR A 631 20.32 1.28 2.53
C TYR A 631 20.69 0.22 1.50
N LEU A 632 19.74 -0.29 0.73
CA LEU A 632 20.02 -1.29 -0.30
C LEU A 632 20.99 -0.80 -1.39
N MET A 633 21.14 0.52 -1.55
CA MET A 633 22.01 1.14 -2.56
C MET A 633 23.32 1.69 -1.99
N VAL A 634 23.57 1.57 -0.67
CA VAL A 634 24.72 2.19 0.01
C VAL A 634 26.09 1.68 -0.49
N HIS A 635 26.12 0.45 -0.99
CA HIS A 635 27.32 -0.23 -1.48
C HIS A 635 27.73 0.21 -2.90
N LEU A 636 26.89 0.98 -3.60
CA LEU A 636 27.19 1.44 -4.95
C LEU A 636 28.38 2.41 -4.94
N ARG A 637 29.14 2.41 -6.03
CA ARG A 637 30.24 3.36 -6.20
C ARG A 637 29.69 4.79 -6.36
N PRO A 638 30.32 5.81 -5.76
CA PRO A 638 29.92 7.20 -5.93
C PRO A 638 29.82 7.63 -7.39
N SER A 639 30.74 7.18 -8.25
CA SER A 639 30.69 7.40 -9.70
C SER A 639 29.44 6.80 -10.35
N LEU A 640 29.11 5.54 -10.05
CA LEU A 640 27.92 4.87 -10.59
C LEU A 640 26.61 5.52 -10.12
N MET A 641 26.53 5.95 -8.86
CA MET A 641 25.38 6.70 -8.34
C MET A 641 25.16 8.00 -9.13
N ALA A 642 26.24 8.71 -9.45
CA ALA A 642 26.21 9.94 -10.23
C ALA A 642 25.82 9.70 -11.70
N ALA A 643 26.37 8.67 -12.33
CA ALA A 643 26.05 8.25 -13.69
C ALA A 643 24.56 7.86 -13.82
N ALA A 644 24.04 7.06 -12.88
CA ALA A 644 22.62 6.69 -12.85
C ALA A 644 21.70 7.89 -12.66
N SER A 645 22.09 8.82 -11.79
CA SER A 645 21.31 10.04 -11.53
C SER A 645 21.26 10.97 -12.74
N ILE A 646 22.38 11.18 -13.44
CA ILE A 646 22.40 12.03 -14.64
C ILE A 646 21.70 11.37 -15.83
N TYR A 647 21.88 10.06 -16.03
CA TYR A 647 21.13 9.30 -17.04
C TYR A 647 19.63 9.44 -16.82
N LEU A 648 19.19 9.24 -15.57
CA LEU A 648 17.79 9.37 -15.19
C LEU A 648 17.27 10.79 -15.46
N ALA A 649 18.02 11.83 -15.09
CA ALA A 649 17.65 13.21 -15.34
C ALA A 649 17.58 13.55 -16.85
N LEU A 650 18.51 13.05 -17.65
CA LEU A 650 18.51 13.25 -19.11
C LEU A 650 17.28 12.59 -19.76
N ARG A 651 17.01 11.32 -19.40
CA ARG A 651 15.82 10.60 -19.87
C ARG A 651 14.52 11.36 -19.57
N LEU A 652 14.49 12.09 -18.45
CA LEU A 652 13.32 12.82 -17.98
C LEU A 652 13.06 14.13 -18.70
N HIS A 653 14.13 14.89 -18.91
CA HIS A 653 14.03 16.26 -19.40
C HIS A 653 14.21 16.35 -20.92
N CYS A 654 14.88 15.37 -21.53
CA CYS A 654 15.18 15.34 -22.96
C CYS A 654 14.94 13.93 -23.54
N PRO A 655 13.69 13.44 -23.56
CA PRO A 655 13.41 12.17 -24.21
C PRO A 655 13.58 12.29 -25.73
N ASN A 656 14.36 11.39 -26.32
CA ASN A 656 14.47 11.33 -27.78
C ASN A 656 13.17 10.79 -28.37
N GLU A 657 12.54 11.55 -29.29
CA GLU A 657 11.22 11.23 -29.87
C GLU A 657 11.23 9.93 -30.71
N ASP A 658 12.40 9.56 -31.23
CA ASP A 658 12.65 8.33 -31.99
C ASP A 658 12.95 7.11 -31.10
N GLY A 659 13.00 7.29 -29.78
CA GLY A 659 13.35 6.25 -28.82
C GLY A 659 14.85 5.95 -28.73
N SER A 660 15.71 6.73 -29.38
CA SER A 660 17.16 6.56 -29.30
C SER A 660 17.68 6.80 -27.87
N SER A 661 18.85 6.24 -27.56
CA SER A 661 19.46 6.38 -26.24
C SER A 661 19.86 7.83 -25.96
N VAL A 662 19.61 8.29 -24.74
CA VAL A 662 20.17 9.56 -24.23
C VAL A 662 21.61 9.40 -23.75
N TRP A 663 22.10 8.16 -23.67
CA TRP A 663 23.45 7.82 -23.27
C TRP A 663 24.36 7.84 -24.51
N THR A 664 25.02 8.97 -24.71
CA THR A 664 25.92 9.17 -25.85
C THR A 664 27.25 8.46 -25.63
N SER A 665 27.99 8.21 -26.71
CA SER A 665 29.37 7.69 -26.64
C SER A 665 30.29 8.62 -25.83
N ILE A 666 30.01 9.93 -25.82
CA ILE A 666 30.71 10.89 -24.95
C ILE A 666 30.44 10.57 -23.48
N LEU A 667 29.18 10.34 -23.09
CA LEU A 667 28.84 10.00 -21.70
C LEU A 667 29.42 8.65 -21.27
N GLU A 668 29.38 7.65 -22.14
CA GLU A 668 30.00 6.35 -21.89
C GLU A 668 31.51 6.48 -21.65
N ASN A 669 32.21 7.27 -22.47
CA ASN A 669 33.64 7.54 -22.32
C ASN A 669 33.98 8.34 -21.05
N TYR A 670 33.20 9.39 -20.73
CA TYR A 670 33.47 10.24 -19.56
C TYR A 670 33.12 9.56 -18.23
N THR A 671 32.16 8.64 -18.24
CA THR A 671 31.72 7.92 -17.03
C THR A 671 32.41 6.58 -16.84
N ASN A 672 32.98 6.00 -17.91
CA ASN A 672 33.42 4.60 -17.99
C ASN A 672 32.31 3.58 -17.66
N TYR A 673 31.05 3.93 -17.92
CA TYR A 673 29.90 3.04 -17.73
C TYR A 673 29.08 2.91 -19.01
N THR A 674 28.80 1.66 -19.37
CA THR A 674 27.87 1.34 -20.46
C THR A 674 26.43 1.72 -20.07
N GLU A 675 25.58 2.01 -21.05
CA GLU A 675 24.16 2.31 -20.77
C GLU A 675 23.48 1.17 -19.98
N GLY A 676 23.82 -0.08 -20.27
CA GLY A 676 23.25 -1.25 -19.59
C GLY A 676 23.60 -1.33 -18.10
N GLU A 677 24.79 -0.88 -17.69
CA GLU A 677 25.19 -0.82 -16.29
C GLU A 677 24.46 0.31 -15.56
N VAL A 678 24.38 1.48 -16.19
CA VAL A 678 23.72 2.67 -15.65
C VAL A 678 22.21 2.45 -15.52
N LEU A 679 21.59 1.82 -16.52
CA LEU A 679 20.16 1.55 -16.57
C LEU A 679 19.67 0.66 -15.41
N LYS A 680 20.47 -0.32 -14.97
CA LYS A 680 20.12 -1.18 -13.83
C LYS A 680 19.90 -0.35 -12.57
N VAL A 681 20.86 0.51 -12.25
CA VAL A 681 20.80 1.39 -11.07
C VAL A 681 19.73 2.47 -11.28
N ALA A 682 19.62 3.07 -12.47
CA ALA A 682 18.63 4.10 -12.75
C ALA A 682 17.18 3.59 -12.59
N LYS A 683 16.93 2.30 -12.89
CA LYS A 683 15.64 1.65 -12.58
C LYS A 683 15.40 1.61 -11.08
N ASP A 684 16.35 1.15 -10.30
CA ASP A 684 16.22 1.09 -8.83
C ASP A 684 15.96 2.49 -8.24
N VAL A 685 16.67 3.52 -8.72
CA VAL A 685 16.44 4.92 -8.33
C VAL A 685 15.02 5.39 -8.72
N ALA A 686 14.54 5.01 -9.90
CA ALA A 686 13.19 5.31 -10.33
C ALA A 686 12.11 4.59 -9.50
N LEU A 687 12.35 3.35 -9.05
CA LEU A 687 11.50 2.68 -8.04
C LEU A 687 11.47 3.49 -6.75
N LEU A 688 12.63 3.91 -6.24
CA LEU A 688 12.72 4.71 -5.00
C LEU A 688 11.92 6.00 -5.10
N ILE A 689 11.98 6.68 -6.24
CA ILE A 689 11.19 7.90 -6.49
C ILE A 689 9.69 7.60 -6.45
N SER A 690 9.26 6.47 -7.01
CA SER A 690 7.84 6.06 -6.96
C SER A 690 7.35 5.76 -5.54
N TRP A 691 8.22 5.20 -4.69
CA TRP A 691 7.92 4.87 -3.30
C TRP A 691 8.09 6.05 -2.34
N ALA A 692 8.90 7.05 -2.71
CA ALA A 692 9.05 8.28 -1.94
C ALA A 692 7.73 9.06 -1.85
N SER A 693 6.79 8.88 -2.79
CA SER A 693 5.43 9.45 -2.73
C SER A 693 4.57 8.90 -1.58
N SER A 694 4.91 7.73 -1.05
CA SER A 694 4.08 6.95 -0.12
C SER A 694 4.70 6.76 1.26
N ARG A 695 5.94 7.21 1.50
CA ARG A 695 6.61 7.10 2.80
C ARG A 695 6.56 8.45 3.53
N GLU A 696 6.12 8.45 4.80
CA GLU A 696 6.08 9.67 5.66
C GLU A 696 7.48 10.23 5.98
N VAL A 697 8.56 9.49 5.69
CA VAL A 697 9.94 9.84 6.10
C VAL A 697 10.70 10.68 5.05
N VAL A 698 10.06 11.21 4.00
CA VAL A 698 10.80 12.00 2.98
C VAL A 698 10.14 13.35 2.71
N ARG A 699 10.45 14.35 3.55
CA ARG A 699 10.14 15.77 3.26
C ARG A 699 10.88 16.31 2.02
N MET A 700 11.89 15.59 1.50
CA MET A 700 12.50 15.92 0.20
C MET A 700 11.49 15.90 -0.95
N PHE A 701 10.36 15.20 -0.79
CA PHE A 701 9.30 15.11 -1.80
C PHE A 701 8.63 16.46 -2.12
N LEU A 702 8.69 17.44 -1.21
CA LEU A 702 8.08 18.76 -1.40
C LEU A 702 8.87 19.70 -2.33
N LYS A 703 10.15 19.41 -2.63
CA LYS A 703 10.99 20.32 -3.45
C LYS A 703 10.89 20.09 -4.96
N TRP A 704 10.65 18.86 -5.45
CA TRP A 704 10.69 18.57 -6.89
C TRP A 704 9.59 17.57 -7.32
N VAL A 705 8.33 17.93 -7.05
CA VAL A 705 7.12 17.17 -7.43
C VAL A 705 7.01 16.96 -8.95
N VAL A 706 7.68 17.77 -9.77
CA VAL A 706 7.59 17.69 -11.24
C VAL A 706 8.44 16.55 -11.82
N CYS A 707 9.58 16.22 -11.22
CA CYS A 707 10.47 15.17 -11.74
C CYS A 707 9.92 13.77 -11.44
N ALA A 708 9.37 13.54 -10.24
CA ALA A 708 8.87 12.22 -9.83
C ALA A 708 7.74 11.66 -10.72
N PHE A 709 6.85 12.53 -11.23
CA PHE A 709 5.81 12.12 -12.18
C PHE A 709 6.35 11.80 -13.58
N ALA A 710 7.45 12.45 -14.00
CA ALA A 710 8.11 12.13 -15.26
C ALA A 710 8.91 10.82 -15.17
N THR A 711 9.44 10.47 -13.98
CA THR A 711 10.36 9.33 -13.79
C THR A 711 9.67 7.99 -13.96
N VAL A 712 8.42 7.91 -13.49
CA VAL A 712 7.56 6.74 -13.66
C VAL A 712 7.14 6.55 -15.13
N PHE A 713 7.12 7.63 -15.92
CA PHE A 713 6.73 7.60 -17.33
C PHE A 713 7.89 7.31 -18.30
N LEU A 714 9.15 7.65 -17.97
CA LEU A 714 10.27 7.63 -18.92
C LEU A 714 11.32 6.52 -18.71
N VAL A 715 11.35 5.84 -17.56
CA VAL A 715 12.41 4.85 -17.23
C VAL A 715 11.92 3.40 -17.14
N GLY A 716 10.67 3.12 -17.55
CA GLY A 716 10.23 1.73 -17.73
C GLY A 716 10.30 0.89 -16.46
N VAL A 717 10.09 1.51 -15.30
CA VAL A 717 9.91 0.79 -14.04
C VAL A 717 8.48 0.28 -13.98
N SER A 718 8.27 -0.91 -14.55
CA SER A 718 7.09 -1.72 -14.31
C SER A 718 7.21 -2.38 -12.94
N GLN A 719 6.27 -2.13 -12.04
CA GLN A 719 5.83 -3.21 -11.15
C GLN A 719 5.45 -4.38 -12.06
N ALA A 720 6.14 -5.51 -11.91
CA ALA A 720 5.97 -6.66 -12.78
C ALA A 720 4.51 -7.15 -12.70
N ALA A 721 3.74 -6.90 -13.77
CA ALA A 721 2.49 -7.60 -14.00
C ALA A 721 2.80 -9.10 -14.24
N PRO A 722 1.90 -10.02 -13.85
CA PRO A 722 2.03 -11.43 -14.22
C PRO A 722 2.21 -11.56 -15.75
N PRO A 723 3.08 -12.48 -16.24
CA PRO A 723 3.29 -12.67 -17.66
C PRO A 723 1.97 -12.92 -18.41
N GLY A 724 1.63 -12.01 -19.32
CA GLY A 724 0.47 -12.11 -20.19
C GLY A 724 -0.73 -11.23 -19.85
N VAL A 725 -0.58 -10.21 -18.99
CA VAL A 725 -1.64 -9.20 -18.75
C VAL A 725 -1.16 -7.80 -19.12
N GLU A 726 -1.84 -7.14 -20.07
CA GLU A 726 -1.63 -5.73 -20.41
C GLU A 726 -2.58 -4.84 -19.60
N TRP A 727 -2.11 -3.64 -19.22
CA TRP A 727 -2.84 -2.72 -18.34
C TRP A 727 -3.04 -1.38 -19.01
N TYR A 728 -4.28 -0.91 -19.05
CA TYR A 728 -4.67 0.35 -19.69
C TYR A 728 -5.34 1.24 -18.66
N HIS A 729 -4.78 2.42 -18.40
CA HIS A 729 -5.40 3.40 -17.50
C HIS A 729 -6.20 4.40 -18.32
N PHE A 730 -7.38 4.75 -17.85
CA PHE A 730 -8.23 5.74 -18.51
C PHE A 730 -9.01 6.56 -17.50
N GLY A 731 -9.46 7.73 -17.93
CA GLY A 731 -10.27 8.63 -17.14
C GLY A 731 -11.69 8.70 -17.64
N LEU A 732 -12.58 8.91 -16.69
CA LEU A 732 -14.00 9.12 -16.89
C LEU A 732 -14.41 10.48 -16.34
N ILE A 733 -15.10 11.30 -17.13
CA ILE A 733 -15.64 12.58 -16.69
C ILE A 733 -17.17 12.51 -16.59
N ALA A 734 -17.72 12.99 -15.47
CA ALA A 734 -19.15 12.93 -15.20
C ALA A 734 -19.87 14.20 -15.67
N ASP A 735 -21.01 14.02 -16.33
CA ASP A 735 -22.05 15.04 -16.40
C ASP A 735 -22.98 14.86 -15.20
N MET A 736 -23.10 15.89 -14.38
CA MET A 736 -23.96 15.86 -13.19
C MET A 736 -25.28 16.61 -13.40
N ASP A 737 -25.56 17.09 -14.61
CA ASP A 737 -26.71 17.93 -14.91
C ASP A 737 -26.85 19.06 -13.86
N LYS A 738 -28.07 19.30 -13.36
CA LYS A 738 -28.36 20.25 -12.29
C LYS A 738 -27.76 19.86 -10.93
N LYS A 739 -27.33 18.60 -10.73
CA LYS A 739 -26.63 18.17 -9.51
C LYS A 739 -25.19 18.72 -9.44
N SER A 740 -24.69 19.31 -10.54
CA SER A 740 -23.43 20.06 -10.54
C SER A 740 -23.46 21.30 -9.64
N ILE A 741 -24.63 21.90 -9.43
CA ILE A 741 -24.78 23.18 -8.74
C ILE A 741 -24.50 23.00 -7.23
N ALA A 742 -23.45 23.65 -6.73
CA ALA A 742 -23.12 23.63 -5.31
C ALA A 742 -24.12 24.43 -4.46
N SER A 743 -24.04 24.27 -3.14
CA SER A 743 -24.91 24.98 -2.17
C SER A 743 -24.80 26.51 -2.25
N ASP A 744 -23.64 27.03 -2.67
CA ASP A 744 -23.40 28.46 -2.86
C ASP A 744 -24.01 29.03 -4.16
N LYS A 745 -24.60 28.19 -5.02
CA LYS A 745 -25.17 28.52 -6.34
C LYS A 745 -24.23 29.21 -7.33
N THR A 746 -22.94 29.29 -7.03
CA THR A 746 -21.92 29.97 -7.85
C THR A 746 -20.77 29.05 -8.24
N THR A 747 -20.64 27.92 -7.55
CA THR A 747 -19.70 26.85 -7.85
C THR A 747 -20.44 25.69 -8.50
N PHE A 748 -19.84 25.15 -9.56
CA PHE A 748 -20.33 23.97 -10.28
C PHE A 748 -19.29 22.86 -10.17
N ASN A 749 -19.73 21.67 -9.77
CA ASN A 749 -18.89 20.52 -9.49
C ASN A 749 -19.19 19.39 -10.48
N SER A 750 -18.13 18.67 -10.83
CA SER A 750 -18.17 17.40 -11.55
C SER A 750 -17.09 16.47 -10.95
N VAL A 751 -16.94 15.27 -11.51
CA VAL A 751 -16.05 14.22 -11.03
C VAL A 751 -15.24 13.65 -12.18
N LEU A 752 -13.93 13.62 -12.01
CA LEU A 752 -13.00 12.83 -12.82
C LEU A 752 -12.62 11.56 -12.07
N LYS A 753 -12.98 10.39 -12.59
CA LYS A 753 -12.51 9.08 -12.07
C LYS A 753 -11.39 8.54 -12.94
N ILE A 754 -10.46 7.81 -12.33
CA ILE A 754 -9.37 7.14 -13.04
C ILE A 754 -9.51 5.65 -12.78
N ASP A 755 -9.79 4.89 -13.83
CA ASP A 755 -10.04 3.45 -13.78
C ASP A 755 -9.04 2.68 -14.67
N GLU A 756 -9.05 1.35 -14.54
CA GLU A 756 -8.14 0.44 -15.21
C GLU A 756 -8.90 -0.56 -16.08
N LEU A 757 -8.35 -0.87 -17.26
CA LEU A 757 -8.78 -1.97 -18.11
C LEU A 757 -7.61 -2.93 -18.22
N ARG A 758 -7.82 -4.19 -17.84
CA ARG A 758 -6.81 -5.25 -17.92
C ARG A 758 -7.13 -6.17 -19.08
N HIS A 759 -6.15 -6.49 -19.90
CA HIS A 759 -6.29 -7.42 -21.02
C HIS A 759 -5.44 -8.65 -20.75
N ASN A 760 -6.08 -9.81 -20.60
CA ASN A 760 -5.37 -11.07 -20.56
C ASN A 760 -5.04 -11.49 -22.00
N THR A 761 -3.77 -11.33 -22.39
CA THR A 761 -3.28 -11.64 -23.73
C THR A 761 -3.34 -13.13 -24.09
N LYS A 762 -3.48 -14.03 -23.11
CA LYS A 762 -3.59 -15.48 -23.34
C LYS A 762 -5.02 -15.91 -23.63
N THR A 763 -6.00 -15.36 -22.91
CA THR A 763 -7.43 -15.69 -23.08
C THR A 763 -8.16 -14.72 -23.99
N ASP A 764 -7.50 -13.62 -24.37
CA ASP A 764 -8.05 -12.49 -25.11
C ASP A 764 -9.23 -11.79 -24.42
N GLN A 765 -9.33 -11.91 -23.10
CA GLN A 765 -10.41 -11.33 -22.30
C GLN A 765 -10.01 -9.99 -21.68
N TYR A 766 -10.94 -9.04 -21.68
CA TYR A 766 -10.80 -7.77 -21.00
C TYR A 766 -11.55 -7.75 -19.68
N ILE A 767 -10.95 -7.15 -18.67
CA ILE A 767 -11.53 -6.98 -17.33
C ILE A 767 -11.43 -5.50 -16.96
N TYR A 768 -12.57 -4.86 -16.75
CA TYR A 768 -12.65 -3.53 -16.19
C TYR A 768 -12.42 -3.57 -14.66
N VAL A 769 -11.52 -2.75 -14.15
CA VAL A 769 -11.21 -2.59 -12.73
C VAL A 769 -11.46 -1.14 -12.32
N ARG A 770 -12.42 -0.95 -11.41
CA ARG A 770 -12.71 0.36 -10.80
C ARG A 770 -11.58 0.70 -9.83
N SER A 771 -10.97 1.87 -9.97
CA SER A 771 -10.00 2.37 -9.00
C SER A 771 -10.69 3.30 -8.00
N ARG A 772 -10.07 3.47 -6.83
CA ARG A 772 -10.59 4.36 -5.77
C ARG A 772 -10.25 5.83 -6.03
N VAL A 773 -9.56 6.14 -7.13
CA VAL A 773 -9.14 7.49 -7.47
C VAL A 773 -10.33 8.27 -8.05
N LYS A 774 -10.98 9.04 -7.18
CA LYS A 774 -12.00 10.04 -7.51
C LYS A 774 -11.41 11.43 -7.29
N LYS A 775 -11.34 12.24 -8.35
CA LYS A 775 -10.90 13.64 -8.28
C LYS A 775 -12.11 14.56 -8.47
N PRO A 776 -12.48 15.37 -7.47
CA PRO A 776 -13.47 16.41 -7.69
C PRO A 776 -12.90 17.43 -8.68
N VAL A 777 -13.73 17.85 -9.63
CA VAL A 777 -13.40 18.96 -10.51
C VAL A 777 -14.45 20.04 -10.37
N SER A 778 -14.03 21.30 -10.39
CA SER A 778 -14.96 22.41 -10.19
C SER A 778 -14.58 23.67 -10.96
N THR A 779 -15.60 24.48 -11.18
CA THR A 779 -15.53 25.79 -11.84
C THR A 779 -16.53 26.75 -11.21
N ARG A 780 -16.28 28.05 -11.35
CA ARG A 780 -17.27 29.11 -11.08
C ARG A 780 -17.85 29.71 -12.35
N TYR A 781 -17.37 29.24 -13.50
CA TYR A 781 -17.91 29.65 -14.80
C TYR A 781 -19.14 28.81 -15.10
N GLY A 782 -20.25 29.48 -15.37
CA GLY A 782 -21.48 28.86 -15.80
C GLY A 782 -22.28 29.81 -16.67
N PHE A 783 -23.24 29.26 -17.40
CA PHE A 783 -24.14 29.99 -18.27
C PHE A 783 -25.59 29.73 -17.83
N LYS A 784 -26.36 30.81 -17.66
CA LYS A 784 -27.77 30.76 -17.18
C LYS A 784 -27.93 29.92 -15.89
N GLY A 785 -26.94 29.99 -14.99
CA GLY A 785 -26.97 29.28 -13.70
C GLY A 785 -26.67 27.78 -13.77
N ARG A 786 -26.09 27.29 -14.87
CA ARG A 786 -25.62 25.91 -15.06
C ARG A 786 -24.15 25.91 -15.49
N GLY A 787 -23.40 24.87 -15.15
CA GLY A 787 -21.99 24.73 -15.53
C GLY A 787 -21.42 23.41 -15.03
N ALA A 788 -20.20 23.07 -15.47
CA ALA A 788 -19.58 21.76 -15.22
C ALA A 788 -20.44 20.55 -15.67
N GLU A 789 -21.24 20.72 -16.72
CA GLU A 789 -21.96 19.62 -17.38
C GLU A 789 -21.05 19.09 -18.49
N LEU A 790 -20.12 18.23 -18.05
CA LEU A 790 -18.93 17.86 -18.81
C LEU A 790 -19.19 16.64 -19.70
N SER A 791 -19.37 16.87 -21.00
CA SER A 791 -19.84 15.84 -21.93
C SER A 791 -18.75 15.06 -22.65
N GLU A 792 -17.47 15.43 -22.56
CA GLU A 792 -16.37 14.62 -23.11
C GLU A 792 -15.01 14.99 -22.48
N ILE A 793 -14.02 14.10 -22.57
CA ILE A 793 -12.61 14.34 -22.24
C ILE A 793 -11.67 13.90 -23.38
N VAL A 794 -10.67 14.72 -23.67
CA VAL A 794 -9.65 14.46 -24.70
C VAL A 794 -8.24 14.80 -24.20
N VAL A 795 -7.24 14.02 -24.66
CA VAL A 795 -5.81 14.29 -24.41
C VAL A 795 -5.24 15.01 -25.63
N PHE A 796 -4.94 16.29 -25.50
CA PHE A 796 -4.40 17.11 -26.59
C PHE A 796 -3.15 17.85 -26.10
N ASN A 797 -2.05 17.80 -26.85
CA ASN A 797 -0.76 18.40 -26.46
C ASN A 797 -0.33 18.06 -25.00
N ASN A 798 -0.40 16.77 -24.65
CA ASN A 798 -0.09 16.24 -23.32
C ASN A 798 -0.87 16.88 -22.16
N LYS A 799 -2.05 17.46 -22.44
CA LYS A 799 -2.95 18.08 -21.48
C LYS A 799 -4.36 17.50 -21.64
N LEU A 800 -5.11 17.52 -20.54
CA LEU A 800 -6.51 17.09 -20.53
C LEU A 800 -7.43 18.26 -20.77
N TYR A 801 -8.35 18.07 -21.71
CA TYR A 801 -9.40 19.02 -22.03
C TYR A 801 -10.76 18.38 -21.93
N THR A 802 -11.74 19.16 -21.51
CA THR A 802 -13.15 18.76 -21.42
C THR A 802 -14.03 19.91 -21.89
N VAL A 803 -15.26 19.62 -22.29
CA VAL A 803 -16.21 20.62 -22.82
C VAL A 803 -17.44 20.64 -21.93
N ASP A 804 -17.86 21.83 -21.51
CA ASP A 804 -19.12 22.05 -20.78
C ASP A 804 -20.24 22.37 -21.77
N ASP A 805 -21.27 21.53 -21.81
CA ASP A 805 -22.33 21.58 -22.83
C ASP A 805 -23.31 22.75 -22.63
N LYS A 806 -23.26 23.44 -21.48
CA LYS A 806 -24.09 24.63 -21.20
C LYS A 806 -23.38 25.93 -21.49
N SER A 807 -22.15 26.09 -21.02
CA SER A 807 -21.39 27.31 -21.25
C SER A 807 -20.68 27.33 -22.61
N GLY A 808 -20.48 26.17 -23.25
CA GLY A 808 -19.64 26.02 -24.42
C GLY A 808 -18.15 26.22 -24.11
N ILE A 809 -17.76 26.34 -22.83
CA ILE A 809 -16.36 26.52 -22.46
C ILE A 809 -15.64 25.17 -22.57
N THR A 810 -14.54 25.16 -23.32
CA THR A 810 -13.56 24.09 -23.24
C THR A 810 -12.59 24.40 -22.12
N PHE A 811 -12.54 23.53 -21.12
CA PHE A 811 -11.67 23.65 -19.97
C PHE A 811 -10.44 22.77 -20.12
N ARG A 812 -9.28 23.29 -19.73
CA ARG A 812 -8.12 22.46 -19.39
C ARG A 812 -8.27 21.97 -17.95
N ILE A 813 -8.18 20.67 -17.75
CA ILE A 813 -8.19 20.08 -16.40
C ILE A 813 -6.77 20.19 -15.83
N THR A 814 -6.65 20.88 -14.70
CA THR A 814 -5.39 21.05 -13.97
C THR A 814 -5.14 19.87 -13.01
N LYS A 815 -3.89 19.72 -12.53
CA LYS A 815 -3.51 18.58 -11.67
C LYS A 815 -4.28 18.55 -10.34
N ASP A 816 -4.64 19.71 -9.80
CA ASP A 816 -5.43 19.93 -8.58
C ASP A 816 -6.94 19.85 -8.81
N GLY A 817 -7.39 19.48 -10.02
CA GLY A 817 -8.81 19.31 -10.34
C GLY A 817 -9.54 20.59 -10.71
N LYS A 818 -8.88 21.75 -10.81
CA LYS A 818 -9.54 22.97 -11.29
C LYS A 818 -9.75 22.93 -12.80
N LEU A 819 -10.93 23.39 -13.23
CA LEU A 819 -11.26 23.58 -14.63
C LEU A 819 -10.81 24.98 -15.06
N PHE A 820 -9.69 25.06 -15.77
CA PHE A 820 -9.14 26.32 -16.27
C PHE A 820 -9.72 26.62 -17.66
N PRO A 821 -10.51 27.69 -17.85
CA PRO A 821 -11.08 28.02 -19.16
C PRO A 821 -9.98 28.18 -20.21
N TRP A 822 -10.15 27.57 -21.38
CA TRP A 822 -9.20 27.72 -22.48
C TRP A 822 -9.82 28.47 -23.67
N VAL A 823 -10.92 27.95 -24.22
CA VAL A 823 -11.66 28.59 -25.32
C VAL A 823 -13.16 28.50 -25.06
N ILE A 824 -13.94 29.41 -25.66
CA ILE A 824 -15.40 29.40 -25.59
C ILE A 824 -15.93 29.10 -26.98
N LEU A 825 -16.84 28.14 -27.06
CA LEU A 825 -17.50 27.71 -28.28
C LEU A 825 -18.89 28.34 -28.33
N ALA A 826 -19.10 29.30 -29.22
CA ALA A 826 -20.41 29.90 -29.48
C ALA A 826 -21.29 28.97 -30.32
N ASP A 827 -22.59 28.96 -30.08
CA ASP A 827 -23.54 28.04 -30.73
C ASP A 827 -23.63 28.21 -32.27
N ALA A 828 -24.09 27.16 -32.96
CA ALA A 828 -24.31 27.10 -34.41
C ALA A 828 -23.08 27.49 -35.26
N ASP A 829 -23.16 28.55 -36.06
CA ASP A 829 -22.06 29.08 -36.88
C ASP A 829 -21.00 29.84 -36.08
N GLY A 830 -21.20 30.02 -34.77
CA GLY A 830 -20.33 30.77 -33.88
C GLY A 830 -20.71 32.25 -33.73
N GLN A 831 -21.84 32.68 -34.31
CA GLN A 831 -22.34 34.05 -34.16
C GLN A 831 -23.40 34.19 -33.06
N ARG A 832 -23.84 33.07 -32.48
CA ARG A 832 -24.87 33.08 -31.43
C ARG A 832 -24.26 33.32 -30.04
N PRO A 833 -24.97 34.05 -29.16
CA PRO A 833 -24.48 34.35 -27.82
C PRO A 833 -24.56 33.15 -26.86
N ASP A 834 -25.35 32.12 -27.17
CA ASP A 834 -25.45 30.91 -26.36
C ASP A 834 -24.20 30.03 -26.51
N GLY A 835 -23.85 29.31 -25.43
CA GLY A 835 -22.81 28.30 -25.46
C GLY A 835 -23.17 27.14 -26.39
N PHE A 836 -22.19 26.66 -27.14
CA PHE A 836 -22.34 25.49 -28.00
C PHE A 836 -22.51 24.24 -27.16
N LYS A 837 -23.56 23.47 -27.43
CA LYS A 837 -23.82 22.18 -26.78
C LYS A 837 -22.88 21.11 -27.34
N GLY A 838 -21.66 21.07 -26.84
CA GLY A 838 -20.63 20.10 -27.23
C GLY A 838 -20.86 18.76 -26.54
N GLU A 839 -21.16 17.74 -27.33
CA GLU A 839 -21.62 16.41 -26.89
C GLU A 839 -20.56 15.33 -27.13
N TRP A 840 -19.62 15.60 -28.03
CA TRP A 840 -18.53 14.69 -28.36
C TRP A 840 -17.31 15.49 -28.79
N ALA A 841 -16.13 14.91 -28.56
CA ALA A 841 -14.87 15.48 -28.98
C ALA A 841 -13.86 14.42 -29.41
N THR A 842 -13.03 14.77 -30.39
CA THR A 842 -11.95 13.91 -30.88
C THR A 842 -10.81 14.73 -31.48
N ILE A 843 -9.71 14.07 -31.84
CA ILE A 843 -8.52 14.72 -32.41
C ILE A 843 -8.29 14.19 -33.81
N LYS A 844 -8.14 15.12 -34.76
CA LYS A 844 -7.76 14.85 -36.14
C LYS A 844 -6.79 15.94 -36.59
N ASP A 845 -5.64 15.56 -37.11
CA ASP A 845 -4.61 16.46 -37.66
C ASP A 845 -4.28 17.63 -36.71
N ASP A 846 -3.85 17.29 -35.48
CA ASP A 846 -3.49 18.25 -34.41
C ASP A 846 -4.55 19.31 -34.10
N THR A 847 -5.81 18.97 -34.33
CA THR A 847 -6.95 19.84 -34.10
C THR A 847 -8.01 19.08 -33.30
N ILE A 848 -8.55 19.71 -32.26
CA ILE A 848 -9.71 19.15 -31.54
C ILE A 848 -10.97 19.45 -32.36
N TYR A 849 -11.75 18.43 -32.62
CA TYR A 849 -13.09 18.53 -33.18
C TYR A 849 -14.08 18.36 -32.05
N VAL A 850 -15.02 19.30 -31.89
CA VAL A 850 -16.12 19.23 -30.92
C VAL A 850 -17.43 19.34 -31.68
N GLY A 851 -18.31 18.36 -31.59
CA GLY A 851 -19.62 18.42 -32.21
C GLY A 851 -20.74 18.28 -31.22
N SER A 852 -21.96 18.54 -31.71
CA SER A 852 -23.20 18.39 -30.95
C SER A 852 -23.94 17.12 -31.39
N THR A 853 -25.21 16.99 -31.01
CA THR A 853 -26.02 15.77 -31.19
C THR A 853 -26.18 15.34 -32.65
N GLY A 854 -25.95 16.24 -33.62
CA GLY A 854 -26.10 15.96 -35.06
C GLY A 854 -27.54 15.71 -35.51
N MET A 855 -28.52 16.03 -34.66
CA MET A 855 -29.93 15.82 -34.96
C MET A 855 -30.44 16.84 -35.98
N LEU A 856 -30.88 16.37 -37.14
CA LEU A 856 -31.43 17.22 -38.22
C LEU A 856 -32.62 18.10 -37.79
N LYS A 857 -33.34 17.74 -36.72
CA LYS A 857 -34.41 18.55 -36.13
C LYS A 857 -33.91 19.88 -35.55
N PHE A 858 -32.66 19.92 -35.07
CA PHE A 858 -32.07 21.07 -34.38
C PHE A 858 -30.89 21.61 -35.19
N THR A 859 -31.10 22.71 -35.91
CA THR A 859 -30.09 23.25 -36.84
C THR A 859 -28.77 23.63 -36.19
N SER A 860 -28.76 24.04 -34.93
CA SER A 860 -27.53 24.30 -34.16
C SER A 860 -26.70 23.05 -33.93
N SER A 861 -27.35 21.89 -33.77
CA SER A 861 -26.67 20.62 -33.46
C SER A 861 -25.88 20.05 -34.65
N LEU A 862 -26.03 20.63 -35.84
CA LEU A 862 -25.40 20.18 -37.08
C LEU A 862 -24.01 20.76 -37.29
N TRP A 863 -23.59 21.67 -36.42
CA TRP A 863 -22.29 22.33 -36.52
C TRP A 863 -21.22 21.56 -35.73
N VAL A 864 -19.99 21.62 -36.21
CA VAL A 864 -18.80 21.08 -35.55
C VAL A 864 -17.75 22.17 -35.42
N LYS A 865 -17.19 22.33 -34.22
CA LYS A 865 -16.12 23.26 -33.91
C LYS A 865 -14.77 22.59 -34.09
N LYS A 866 -13.84 23.30 -34.70
CA LYS A 866 -12.43 22.91 -34.75
C LYS A 866 -11.62 23.88 -33.93
N ILE A 867 -10.78 23.36 -33.03
CA ILE A 867 -9.94 24.13 -32.13
C ILE A 867 -8.49 23.76 -32.43
N THR A 868 -7.70 24.71 -32.93
CA THR A 868 -6.27 24.49 -33.19
C THR A 868 -5.46 24.49 -31.90
N LYS A 869 -4.19 24.08 -31.96
CA LYS A 869 -3.25 24.14 -30.84
C LYS A 869 -3.12 25.53 -30.18
N ASP A 870 -3.30 26.59 -30.97
CA ASP A 870 -3.19 27.98 -30.52
C ASP A 870 -4.53 28.52 -29.98
N GLY A 871 -5.57 27.68 -29.94
CA GLY A 871 -6.90 28.05 -29.45
C GLY A 871 -7.79 28.76 -30.48
N VAL A 872 -7.43 28.71 -31.77
CA VAL A 872 -8.28 29.28 -32.83
C VAL A 872 -9.47 28.38 -33.07
N VAL A 873 -10.68 28.94 -32.97
CA VAL A 873 -11.94 28.22 -33.15
C VAL A 873 -12.54 28.53 -34.52
N THR A 874 -12.94 27.49 -35.26
CA THR A 874 -13.72 27.63 -36.50
C THR A 874 -14.95 26.74 -36.48
N SER A 875 -16.07 27.20 -37.04
CA SER A 875 -17.34 26.46 -37.11
C SER A 875 -17.54 25.86 -38.50
N HIS A 876 -17.91 24.58 -38.57
CA HIS A 876 -18.09 23.85 -39.82
C HIS A 876 -19.47 23.21 -39.85
N ASP A 877 -20.23 23.46 -40.91
CA ASP A 877 -21.53 22.82 -41.12
C ASP A 877 -21.33 21.35 -41.54
N TRP A 878 -21.89 20.44 -40.76
CA TRP A 878 -21.86 18.99 -41.01
C TRP A 878 -23.22 18.42 -41.44
N THR A 879 -24.20 19.28 -41.76
CA THR A 879 -25.56 18.90 -42.18
C THR A 879 -25.55 17.75 -43.21
N ASP A 880 -24.80 17.88 -44.30
CA ASP A 880 -24.78 16.86 -45.35
C ASP A 880 -24.12 15.55 -44.90
N LYS A 881 -23.14 15.62 -44.00
CA LYS A 881 -22.48 14.43 -43.43
C LYS A 881 -23.46 13.66 -42.53
N TYR A 882 -24.19 14.35 -41.66
CA TYR A 882 -25.22 13.73 -40.82
C TYR A 882 -26.37 13.16 -41.65
N ARG A 883 -26.80 13.81 -42.74
CA ARG A 883 -27.79 13.25 -43.68
C ARG A 883 -27.31 11.96 -44.33
N LYS A 884 -26.03 11.90 -44.75
CA LYS A 884 -25.44 10.68 -45.32
C LYS A 884 -25.41 9.53 -44.30
N ILE A 885 -25.08 9.81 -43.03
CA ILE A 885 -25.16 8.82 -41.94
C ILE A 885 -26.60 8.33 -41.74
N LEU A 886 -27.57 9.24 -41.66
CA LEU A 886 -28.99 8.90 -41.49
C LEU A 886 -29.50 8.00 -42.64
N LYS A 887 -29.08 8.29 -43.87
CA LYS A 887 -29.37 7.49 -45.05
C LYS A 887 -28.73 6.10 -44.96
N ALA A 888 -27.46 6.01 -44.58
CA ALA A 888 -26.75 4.73 -44.42
C ALA A 888 -27.38 3.84 -43.33
N LEU A 889 -27.88 4.45 -42.25
CA LEU A 889 -28.61 3.75 -41.18
C LEU A 889 -30.02 3.29 -41.57
N ASN A 890 -30.50 3.67 -42.77
CA ASN A 890 -31.84 3.43 -43.28
C ASN A 890 -32.93 4.01 -42.36
N MET A 891 -32.78 5.31 -42.01
CA MET A 891 -33.67 6.04 -41.10
C MET A 891 -34.14 7.39 -41.68
N PRO A 892 -34.67 7.45 -42.92
CA PRO A 892 -34.95 8.72 -43.60
C PRO A 892 -36.00 9.60 -42.91
N ASN A 893 -36.96 9.00 -42.21
CA ASN A 893 -38.01 9.70 -41.43
C ASN A 893 -37.76 9.64 -39.91
N GLY A 894 -36.59 9.12 -39.53
CA GLY A 894 -36.22 8.85 -38.15
C GLY A 894 -35.33 9.93 -37.55
N PHE A 895 -34.63 9.59 -36.47
CA PHE A 895 -33.59 10.44 -35.90
C PHE A 895 -32.42 9.61 -35.40
N VAL A 896 -31.26 10.25 -35.36
CA VAL A 896 -30.01 9.72 -34.79
C VAL A 896 -29.41 10.81 -33.92
N TRP A 897 -28.96 10.43 -32.72
CA TRP A 897 -28.32 11.30 -31.74
C TRP A 897 -26.90 10.82 -31.51
N HIS A 898 -25.92 11.71 -31.62
CA HIS A 898 -24.49 11.41 -31.49
C HIS A 898 -23.87 12.05 -30.24
N GLU A 899 -23.25 11.22 -29.40
CA GLU A 899 -22.38 11.64 -28.27
C GLU A 899 -21.03 10.91 -28.27
N ALA A 900 -20.94 9.81 -29.02
CA ALA A 900 -19.71 9.03 -29.09
C ALA A 900 -19.18 9.02 -30.54
N VAL A 901 -18.18 9.87 -30.81
CA VAL A 901 -17.55 10.03 -32.13
C VAL A 901 -16.04 10.14 -31.97
N THR A 902 -15.28 9.35 -32.74
CA THR A 902 -13.81 9.37 -32.72
C THR A 902 -13.24 9.25 -34.13
N TRP A 903 -12.17 9.99 -34.43
CA TRP A 903 -11.35 9.81 -35.63
C TRP A 903 -10.30 8.71 -35.42
N SER A 904 -10.21 7.77 -36.35
CA SER A 904 -9.14 6.76 -36.37
C SER A 904 -8.03 7.19 -37.33
N PRO A 905 -6.83 7.57 -36.84
CA PRO A 905 -5.70 7.89 -37.72
C PRO A 905 -5.15 6.67 -38.46
N PHE A 906 -5.22 5.46 -37.86
CA PHE A 906 -4.76 4.22 -38.49
C PHE A 906 -5.64 3.81 -39.68
N ARG A 907 -6.95 4.00 -39.56
CA ARG A 907 -7.93 3.64 -40.59
C ARG A 907 -8.25 4.78 -41.54
N LYS A 908 -7.89 6.02 -41.17
CA LYS A 908 -8.31 7.26 -41.83
C LYS A 908 -9.84 7.35 -41.97
N GLN A 909 -10.53 6.99 -40.90
CA GLN A 909 -11.99 6.90 -40.87
C GLN A 909 -12.57 7.58 -39.64
N TRP A 910 -13.73 8.20 -39.81
CA TRP A 910 -14.61 8.60 -38.73
C TRP A 910 -15.37 7.38 -38.21
N VAL A 911 -15.49 7.25 -36.89
CA VAL A 911 -16.25 6.19 -36.25
C VAL A 911 -17.27 6.81 -35.31
N PHE A 912 -18.52 6.42 -35.47
CA PHE A 912 -19.66 6.86 -34.66
C PHE A 912 -20.27 5.66 -33.96
N MET A 913 -20.60 5.85 -32.70
CA MET A 913 -21.46 4.95 -31.93
C MET A 913 -22.62 5.81 -31.44
N PRO A 914 -23.72 5.91 -32.22
CA PRO A 914 -24.81 6.81 -31.87
C PRO A 914 -25.40 6.48 -30.49
N ARG A 915 -25.76 7.50 -29.71
CA ARG A 915 -26.47 7.31 -28.45
C ARG A 915 -27.84 6.70 -28.70
N LYS A 916 -28.59 7.31 -29.62
CA LYS A 916 -29.99 6.99 -29.92
C LYS A 916 -30.17 6.84 -31.42
N CYS A 917 -30.95 5.86 -31.86
CA CYS A 917 -31.30 5.72 -33.26
C CYS A 917 -32.70 5.12 -33.43
N SER A 918 -33.59 5.81 -34.13
CA SER A 918 -34.96 5.37 -34.38
C SER A 918 -35.37 5.62 -35.82
N ARG A 919 -36.23 4.75 -36.36
CA ARG A 919 -36.90 4.95 -37.65
C ARG A 919 -38.12 5.86 -37.56
N HIS A 920 -38.62 6.09 -36.34
CA HIS A 920 -39.76 6.97 -36.09
C HIS A 920 -39.28 8.40 -35.81
N PRO A 921 -40.11 9.42 -36.10
CA PRO A 921 -39.80 10.81 -35.78
C PRO A 921 -39.52 11.01 -34.28
N PHE A 922 -38.67 11.97 -33.96
CA PHE A 922 -38.30 12.28 -32.57
C PHE A 922 -39.50 12.72 -31.72
N SER A 923 -39.71 12.01 -30.61
CA SER A 923 -40.45 12.46 -29.42
C SER A 923 -39.59 12.18 -28.19
N GLN A 924 -39.80 12.95 -27.11
CA GLN A 924 -39.03 12.80 -25.88
C GLN A 924 -39.23 11.41 -25.24
N GLU A 925 -40.47 10.93 -25.14
CA GLU A 925 -40.79 9.59 -24.61
C GLU A 925 -40.09 8.46 -25.40
N LEU A 926 -39.98 8.61 -26.72
CA LEU A 926 -39.33 7.61 -27.56
C LEU A 926 -37.80 7.65 -27.36
N GLU A 927 -37.22 8.84 -27.23
CA GLU A 927 -35.78 9.00 -27.03
C GLU A 927 -35.30 8.38 -25.71
N GLU A 928 -36.02 8.63 -24.61
CA GLU A 928 -35.69 8.08 -23.28
C GLU A 928 -35.67 6.54 -23.28
N ARG A 929 -36.49 5.90 -24.13
CA ARG A 929 -36.63 4.43 -24.21
C ARG A 929 -35.84 3.78 -25.37
N THR A 930 -35.12 4.54 -26.20
CA THR A 930 -34.49 4.02 -27.44
C THR A 930 -33.00 4.30 -27.54
N GLY A 931 -32.18 3.36 -27.17
CA GLY A 931 -30.74 3.31 -27.42
C GLY A 931 -30.38 2.86 -28.84
N CYS A 932 -29.12 3.03 -29.24
CA CYS A 932 -28.58 2.46 -30.47
C CYS A 932 -27.63 1.30 -30.20
N ASN A 933 -27.57 0.34 -31.11
CA ASN A 933 -26.65 -0.82 -31.06
C ASN A 933 -25.91 -1.03 -32.39
N LYS A 934 -25.33 0.06 -32.92
CA LYS A 934 -24.64 0.08 -34.21
C LYS A 934 -23.35 0.89 -34.13
N ILE A 935 -22.34 0.47 -34.88
CA ILE A 935 -21.15 1.25 -35.20
C ILE A 935 -21.32 1.76 -36.63
N VAL A 936 -21.06 3.04 -36.86
CA VAL A 936 -21.02 3.62 -38.20
C VAL A 936 -19.60 4.09 -38.49
N THR A 937 -19.00 3.57 -39.55
CA THR A 937 -17.70 4.05 -40.04
C THR A 937 -17.91 4.87 -41.30
N ALA A 938 -17.12 5.93 -41.47
CA ALA A 938 -17.11 6.73 -42.68
C ALA A 938 -15.67 7.08 -43.06
N ASP A 939 -15.35 7.10 -44.35
CA ASP A 939 -14.10 7.69 -44.82
C ASP A 939 -14.06 9.21 -44.53
N GLU A 940 -12.91 9.83 -44.72
CA GLU A 940 -12.68 11.24 -44.38
C GLU A 940 -13.72 12.20 -45.00
N ASN A 941 -14.22 11.86 -46.19
CA ASN A 941 -15.16 12.67 -46.96
C ASN A 941 -16.62 12.19 -46.88
N PHE A 942 -16.90 11.14 -46.09
CA PHE A 942 -18.23 10.52 -45.98
C PHE A 942 -18.78 10.06 -47.34
N ASN A 943 -17.91 9.58 -48.23
CA ASN A 943 -18.28 8.97 -49.50
C ASN A 943 -18.55 7.48 -49.35
N ASP A 944 -17.81 6.79 -48.49
CA ASP A 944 -18.07 5.41 -48.09
C ASP A 944 -18.50 5.39 -46.63
N ILE A 945 -19.71 4.88 -46.36
CA ILE A 945 -20.26 4.76 -45.02
C ILE A 945 -20.72 3.32 -44.81
N GLN A 946 -20.19 2.67 -43.78
CA GLN A 946 -20.55 1.32 -43.42
C GLN A 946 -21.26 1.30 -42.08
N VAL A 947 -22.28 0.45 -41.97
CA VAL A 947 -23.04 0.24 -40.74
C VAL A 947 -22.78 -1.17 -40.26
N ILE A 948 -22.19 -1.28 -39.09
CA ILE A 948 -21.83 -2.53 -38.45
C ILE A 948 -22.79 -2.75 -37.29
N HIS A 949 -23.41 -3.92 -37.25
CA HIS A 949 -24.24 -4.34 -36.14
C HIS A 949 -23.36 -4.93 -35.03
N ILE A 950 -23.58 -4.48 -33.80
CA ILE A 950 -22.91 -5.05 -32.63
C ILE A 950 -23.65 -6.35 -32.29
N GLN A 951 -22.89 -7.39 -31.96
CA GLN A 951 -23.40 -8.72 -31.64
C GLN A 951 -24.53 -8.65 -30.60
N ASP A 952 -25.62 -9.38 -30.86
CA ASP A 952 -26.78 -9.40 -29.96
C ASP A 952 -26.39 -9.97 -28.60
N GLN A 953 -26.58 -9.16 -27.57
CA GLN A 953 -26.40 -9.47 -26.16
C GLN A 953 -27.56 -8.84 -25.39
N PRO A 954 -27.88 -9.30 -24.17
CA PRO A 954 -28.82 -8.60 -23.32
C PRO A 954 -28.25 -7.21 -22.96
N TYR A 955 -28.85 -6.15 -23.49
CA TYR A 955 -28.56 -4.77 -23.09
C TYR A 955 -29.88 -4.03 -22.82
N ASN A 956 -29.82 -3.00 -21.98
CA ASN A 956 -30.99 -2.18 -21.71
C ASN A 956 -31.34 -1.36 -22.97
N LEU A 957 -32.54 -1.54 -23.52
CA LEU A 957 -33.00 -0.83 -24.71
C LEU A 957 -33.06 0.69 -24.55
N ALA A 958 -33.10 1.22 -23.32
CA ALA A 958 -33.00 2.65 -23.06
C ALA A 958 -31.55 3.19 -23.08
N SER A 959 -30.55 2.29 -22.95
CA SER A 959 -29.14 2.66 -22.82
C SER A 959 -28.53 3.13 -24.14
N GLY A 960 -27.90 4.29 -24.13
CA GLY A 960 -27.23 4.86 -25.31
C GLY A 960 -25.74 5.03 -25.09
N PHE A 961 -24.95 4.91 -26.16
CA PHE A 961 -23.52 5.21 -26.11
C PHE A 961 -23.26 6.68 -25.78
N SER A 962 -22.49 6.92 -24.73
CA SER A 962 -22.10 8.27 -24.30
C SER A 962 -20.69 8.65 -24.73
N SER A 963 -19.73 7.71 -24.69
CA SER A 963 -18.37 7.92 -25.24
C SER A 963 -17.69 6.61 -25.59
N PHE A 964 -16.63 6.66 -26.40
CA PHE A 964 -15.72 5.54 -26.62
C PHE A 964 -14.32 6.01 -27.01
N ARG A 965 -13.32 5.18 -26.73
CA ARG A 965 -11.97 5.31 -27.32
C ARG A 965 -11.41 3.98 -27.75
N PHE A 966 -10.59 4.04 -28.79
CA PHE A 966 -9.78 2.90 -29.19
C PHE A 966 -8.80 2.54 -28.07
N ILE A 967 -8.71 1.24 -27.79
CA ILE A 967 -7.73 0.71 -26.85
C ILE A 967 -6.34 0.93 -27.47
N PRO A 968 -5.40 1.60 -26.77
CA PRO A 968 -4.07 1.88 -27.28
C PRO A 968 -3.42 0.64 -27.90
N GLY A 969 -2.63 0.84 -28.96
CA GLY A 969 -1.84 -0.15 -29.72
C GLY A 969 -2.55 -1.39 -30.27
N THR A 970 -3.89 -1.43 -30.22
CA THR A 970 -4.71 -2.35 -31.02
C THR A 970 -4.86 -1.87 -32.47
N LYS A 971 -4.08 -0.86 -32.91
CA LYS A 971 -4.19 -0.22 -34.24
C LYS A 971 -5.62 0.26 -34.58
N ASN A 972 -6.38 0.67 -33.56
CA ASN A 972 -7.80 1.04 -33.67
C ASN A 972 -8.70 -0.11 -34.18
N GLU A 973 -8.40 -1.35 -33.78
CA GLU A 973 -9.25 -2.50 -34.05
C GLU A 973 -10.17 -2.85 -32.87
N ARG A 974 -9.85 -2.38 -31.66
CA ARG A 974 -10.64 -2.62 -30.44
C ARG A 974 -10.90 -1.31 -29.71
N LEU A 975 -12.04 -1.23 -29.05
CA LEU A 975 -12.50 -0.04 -28.35
C LEU A 975 -13.16 -0.37 -27.01
N LEU A 976 -13.02 0.57 -26.06
CA LEU A 976 -13.78 0.63 -24.82
C LEU A 976 -14.87 1.69 -25.03
N ALA A 977 -16.13 1.33 -24.85
CA ALA A 977 -17.28 2.22 -24.95
C ALA A 977 -18.06 2.28 -23.65
N LEU A 978 -18.66 3.45 -23.40
CA LEU A 978 -19.57 3.71 -22.30
C LEU A 978 -21.00 3.79 -22.81
N ARG A 979 -21.94 3.24 -22.05
CA ARG A 979 -23.37 3.45 -22.22
C ARG A 979 -23.95 4.08 -20.97
N THR A 980 -24.93 4.96 -21.13
CA THR A 980 -25.68 5.55 -20.02
C THR A 980 -27.18 5.39 -20.21
N VAL A 981 -27.91 5.25 -19.11
CA VAL A 981 -29.38 5.27 -19.04
C VAL A 981 -29.82 6.45 -18.19
N GLU A 982 -30.85 7.14 -18.63
CA GLU A 982 -31.58 8.18 -17.91
C GLU A 982 -33.07 7.85 -18.01
N GLN A 983 -33.61 7.16 -17.01
CA GLN A 983 -35.03 6.79 -16.97
C GLN A 983 -35.53 6.93 -15.52
N GLU A 984 -36.68 7.60 -15.32
CA GLU A 984 -37.38 7.67 -14.03
C GLU A 984 -36.45 8.07 -12.85
N ASP A 985 -35.62 9.11 -13.06
CA ASP A 985 -34.61 9.61 -12.11
C ASP A 985 -33.45 8.66 -11.75
N GLN A 986 -33.38 7.48 -12.38
CA GLN A 986 -32.22 6.60 -12.29
C GLN A 986 -31.21 6.90 -13.40
N VAL A 987 -29.97 7.16 -12.97
CA VAL A 987 -28.81 7.39 -13.82
C VAL A 987 -27.82 6.29 -13.56
N LYS A 988 -27.36 5.61 -14.62
CA LYS A 988 -26.35 4.55 -14.53
C LYS A 988 -25.44 4.57 -15.74
N THR A 989 -24.18 4.18 -15.52
CA THR A 989 -23.17 4.01 -16.57
C THR A 989 -22.71 2.55 -16.64
N TRP A 990 -22.59 2.01 -17.86
CA TRP A 990 -21.99 0.71 -18.17
C TRP A 990 -20.78 0.88 -19.08
N ALA A 991 -19.84 -0.06 -19.03
CA ALA A 991 -18.75 -0.18 -19.98
C ALA A 991 -18.78 -1.51 -20.73
N VAL A 992 -18.36 -1.48 -21.99
CA VAL A 992 -18.27 -2.65 -22.89
C VAL A 992 -16.99 -2.55 -23.72
N VAL A 993 -16.33 -3.68 -23.96
CA VAL A 993 -15.21 -3.77 -24.91
C VAL A 993 -15.66 -4.56 -26.12
N MET A 994 -15.37 -4.04 -27.31
CA MET A 994 -15.69 -4.69 -28.57
C MET A 994 -14.64 -4.41 -29.64
N ASP A 995 -14.66 -5.20 -30.71
CA ASP A 995 -13.86 -4.95 -31.90
C ASP A 995 -14.63 -4.15 -32.97
N MET A 996 -13.91 -3.72 -34.01
CA MET A 996 -14.50 -2.99 -35.15
C MET A 996 -15.40 -3.83 -36.06
N LYS A 997 -15.56 -5.13 -35.80
CA LYS A 997 -16.53 -5.99 -36.50
C LYS A 997 -17.85 -6.09 -35.72
N GLY A 998 -17.91 -5.51 -34.53
CA GLY A 998 -19.08 -5.58 -33.64
C GLY A 998 -19.05 -6.80 -32.69
N THR A 999 -17.95 -7.53 -32.60
CA THR A 999 -17.80 -8.65 -31.66
C THR A 999 -17.50 -8.13 -30.26
N VAL A 1000 -18.28 -8.56 -29.27
CA VAL A 1000 -18.12 -8.15 -27.87
C VAL A 1000 -17.04 -8.98 -27.20
N LEU A 1001 -16.01 -8.32 -26.67
CA LEU A 1001 -14.84 -8.93 -26.00
C LEU A 1001 -14.92 -8.83 -24.46
N MET A 1002 -15.74 -7.90 -23.95
CA MET A 1002 -16.15 -7.82 -22.55
C MET A 1002 -17.60 -7.37 -22.53
N TYR A 1003 -18.49 -8.17 -21.93
CA TYR A 1003 -19.89 -7.82 -21.77
C TYR A 1003 -20.08 -6.56 -20.94
N GLU A 1004 -21.27 -5.95 -21.08
CA GLU A 1004 -21.62 -4.74 -20.35
C GLU A 1004 -21.46 -4.95 -18.86
N LYS A 1005 -20.63 -4.11 -18.25
CA LYS A 1005 -20.39 -4.08 -16.81
C LYS A 1005 -20.87 -2.76 -16.25
N GLU A 1006 -21.79 -2.83 -15.29
CA GLU A 1006 -22.27 -1.66 -14.55
C GLU A 1006 -21.10 -1.03 -13.76
N LEU A 1007 -20.95 0.28 -13.89
CA LEU A 1007 -19.84 1.03 -13.32
C LEU A 1007 -20.26 1.88 -12.13
N TYR A 1008 -21.17 2.83 -12.34
CA TYR A 1008 -21.49 3.89 -11.39
C TYR A 1008 -22.91 4.42 -11.60
N ASP A 1009 -23.50 4.99 -10.55
CA ASP A 1009 -24.82 5.67 -10.57
C ASP A 1009 -24.74 7.15 -11.01
N GLU A 1010 -23.60 7.53 -11.58
CA GLU A 1010 -23.35 8.86 -12.16
C GLU A 1010 -23.27 8.72 -13.68
N LYS A 1011 -23.69 9.75 -14.42
CA LYS A 1011 -23.68 9.78 -15.88
C LYS A 1011 -22.27 10.12 -16.37
N PHE A 1012 -21.50 9.13 -16.80
CA PHE A 1012 -20.18 9.38 -17.38
C PHE A 1012 -20.31 9.52 -18.90
N GLU A 1013 -19.98 10.72 -19.38
CA GLU A 1013 -20.11 11.09 -20.79
C GLU A 1013 -18.78 11.20 -21.51
N GLY A 1014 -17.64 11.17 -20.81
CA GLY A 1014 -16.34 11.18 -21.49
C GLY A 1014 -15.38 10.10 -21.05
N LEU A 1015 -14.58 9.63 -22.01
CA LEU A 1015 -13.58 8.58 -21.84
C LEU A 1015 -12.25 8.98 -22.53
N ALA A 1016 -11.13 8.87 -21.82
CA ALA A 1016 -9.80 9.05 -22.40
C ALA A 1016 -8.73 8.14 -21.78
N PHE A 1017 -7.93 7.46 -22.62
CA PHE A 1017 -6.77 6.70 -22.15
C PHE A 1017 -5.59 7.61 -21.81
N PHE A 1018 -4.84 7.25 -20.76
CA PHE A 1018 -3.62 7.94 -20.34
C PHE A 1018 -2.41 7.02 -20.61
N GLY A 1019 -1.61 7.32 -21.65
CA GLY A 1019 -0.41 6.54 -22.01
C GLY A 1019 -0.68 5.35 -22.94
N GLY A 1020 0.30 5.01 -23.78
CA GLY A 1020 0.25 3.89 -24.76
C GLY A 1020 0.38 2.49 -24.13
N ILE A 1021 0.21 1.42 -24.93
CA ILE A 1021 0.31 0.02 -24.47
C ILE A 1021 1.63 -0.17 -23.72
N LYS A 1022 1.54 -0.67 -22.47
CA LYS A 1022 2.66 -1.35 -21.82
C LYS A 1022 2.80 -2.75 -22.41
N LYS A 1023 3.57 -2.90 -23.48
CA LYS A 1023 4.09 -4.21 -23.89
C LYS A 1023 5.43 -4.41 -23.19
N ASN A 1024 5.57 -5.60 -22.59
CA ASN A 1024 6.68 -6.05 -21.76
C ASN A 1024 8.06 -5.53 -22.19
#